data_AF-A0A8K0V5A6-F1
#
_entry.id   AF-A0A8K0V5A6-F1
#
_cell.length_a   1.000
_cell.length_b   1.000
_cell.length_c   1.000
_cell.angle_alpha   90.00
_cell.angle_beta   90.00
_cell.angle_gamma   90.00
#
_symmetry.space_group_name_H-M   'P 1'
#
loop_
_entity.id
_entity.type
_entity.pdbx_description
1 polymer ?
#
loop_
_entity_poly.entity_id
_entity_poly.type
_entity_poly.pdbx_seq_one_letter_code
_entity_poly.pdbx_strand_id
1 'polypeptide(L)'
;MNLEEPGRDLETCMDDNGRPFWNSCASPQSVKVRGDCSFPPHLPGIVIFVHGVNSTGEWYQTAEESLCAGLNIRLGLGDTEYSLRPNIYSCDSPASDNGRRRILTEGRSPVIRFYWGYRSPEGDEGKYTIPLVNINNEDYHQMIADGIPEQDIRKKGPFFWGGGPFQNGTTQLGSLWSEEGFKENLFGVFPVQLVAPDEDRLLTNAPPRKYYAHAAKRLADLMDFIRQEYPRDTISVISHSQGTMIAMAATTLAKRAPDALFILSSPYSLSNKVTDTIALPLGEDSSDNSRHQTLAAIIDKIATQSKPLPVDDYNSLCVGKTLDKKPWKPDVIFKSEKNGEDIPERDNHGRFYIYCNPHDRVMGASPLLSLGWVGLKNNPDGSPHSLMMKYKGHIFQRILARWLPCGDKPNPKTSFTPADGKPFWDDNGDLFTYNNTGYWTVNINGEEVINPIQTREMVDFDETRVGLEELPNEEYGHGWGQLSKKIHDKTGESKPVDDTFKNYINLYPYQQVLTGYEPTTYGARPVYRRETAEERAARVGKYISQPTDHSTLPNSKEFMSRVVAYDLPIGFCDASMNKAFMDQIRTMADWTQGLDPYMEKGILNIPERPAMIHTNTAAQDYKDTYPEQFERYRHENRLFGWEAGGRPVNKG
;
A
#
# COMPACT_ATOMS: atom_id res chain seq x y z
N MET A 1 -45.52 -7.36 2.10
CA MET A 1 -46.42 -6.25 1.68
C MET A 1 -47.52 -6.84 0.82
N ASN A 2 -48.78 -6.42 1.00
CA ASN A 2 -49.90 -6.88 0.16
C ASN A 2 -49.68 -6.42 -1.30
N LEU A 3 -49.48 -7.39 -2.19
CA LEU A 3 -49.22 -7.19 -3.63
C LEU A 3 -50.51 -6.94 -4.46
N GLU A 4 -51.66 -6.76 -3.82
CA GLU A 4 -52.97 -6.75 -4.50
C GLU A 4 -53.49 -5.35 -4.89
N GLU A 5 -52.89 -4.26 -4.40
CA GLU A 5 -53.32 -2.90 -4.76
C GLU A 5 -52.49 -2.35 -5.94
N PRO A 6 -53.13 -1.73 -6.96
CA PRO A 6 -52.41 -1.20 -8.12
C PRO A 6 -51.46 -0.06 -7.73
N GLY A 7 -50.27 -0.07 -8.30
CA GLY A 7 -49.22 0.93 -8.06
C GLY A 7 -49.02 1.89 -9.22
N ARG A 8 -48.55 3.10 -8.93
CA ARG A 8 -47.98 4.03 -9.91
C ARG A 8 -46.52 4.28 -9.53
N ASP A 9 -45.63 4.19 -10.50
CA ASP A 9 -44.23 4.56 -10.29
C ASP A 9 -44.13 6.07 -10.11
N LEU A 10 -43.55 6.49 -8.99
CA LEU A 10 -43.22 7.89 -8.74
C LEU A 10 -41.85 8.19 -9.35
N GLU A 11 -41.73 9.38 -9.94
CA GLU A 11 -40.44 9.89 -10.40
C GLU A 11 -39.50 10.12 -9.21
N THR A 12 -38.29 9.56 -9.29
CA THR A 12 -37.23 9.77 -8.30
C THR A 12 -36.56 11.13 -8.56
N CYS A 13 -36.73 12.07 -7.64
CA CYS A 13 -36.01 13.34 -7.63
C CYS A 13 -34.83 13.29 -6.66
N MET A 14 -33.82 14.14 -6.85
CA MET A 14 -32.67 14.26 -5.95
C MET A 14 -32.63 15.66 -5.35
N ASP A 15 -32.41 15.77 -4.04
CA ASP A 15 -32.14 17.06 -3.41
C ASP A 15 -30.70 17.54 -3.70
N ASP A 16 -30.38 18.76 -3.27
CA ASP A 16 -29.05 19.35 -3.47
C ASP A 16 -27.93 18.52 -2.82
N ASN A 17 -28.25 17.69 -1.82
CA ASN A 17 -27.33 16.81 -1.12
C ASN A 17 -27.30 15.37 -1.70
N GLY A 18 -27.99 15.14 -2.83
CA GLY A 18 -28.04 13.85 -3.52
C GLY A 18 -28.94 12.82 -2.87
N ARG A 19 -29.82 13.20 -1.94
CA ARG A 19 -30.77 12.27 -1.32
C ARG A 19 -32.00 12.10 -2.22
N PRO A 20 -32.44 10.86 -2.48
CA PRO A 20 -33.62 10.63 -3.28
C PRO A 20 -34.88 11.03 -2.51
N PHE A 21 -35.81 11.69 -3.19
CA PHE A 21 -37.15 11.98 -2.71
C PHE A 21 -38.20 11.80 -3.81
N TRP A 22 -39.45 11.61 -3.43
CA TRP A 22 -40.56 11.38 -4.34
C TRP A 22 -41.73 12.31 -3.99
N ASN A 23 -42.36 12.84 -5.03
CA ASN A 23 -43.59 13.62 -4.89
C ASN A 23 -44.78 12.74 -5.23
N SER A 24 -45.78 12.69 -4.35
CA SER A 24 -47.01 11.93 -4.54
C SER A 24 -48.22 12.80 -4.24
N CYS A 25 -49.29 12.66 -5.02
CA CYS A 25 -50.60 13.26 -4.76
C CYS A 25 -51.64 12.21 -4.32
N ALA A 26 -52.62 12.60 -3.49
CA ALA A 26 -53.68 11.69 -3.08
C ALA A 26 -54.54 11.25 -4.26
N SER A 27 -54.89 9.97 -4.33
CA SER A 27 -55.87 9.46 -5.29
C SER A 27 -57.31 9.62 -4.74
N PRO A 28 -58.34 9.79 -5.59
CA PRO A 28 -59.73 9.81 -5.15
C PRO A 28 -60.09 8.54 -4.36
N GLN A 29 -61.01 8.61 -3.39
CA GLN A 29 -61.41 7.45 -2.56
C GLN A 29 -61.87 6.23 -3.35
N SER A 30 -62.39 6.43 -4.57
CA SER A 30 -62.83 5.38 -5.49
C SER A 30 -61.69 4.68 -6.25
N VAL A 31 -60.46 5.22 -6.20
CA VAL A 31 -59.28 4.73 -6.91
C VAL A 31 -58.14 4.57 -5.90
N LYS A 32 -57.92 3.34 -5.43
CA LYS A 32 -56.82 3.01 -4.51
C LYS A 32 -55.57 2.70 -5.32
N VAL A 33 -54.76 3.72 -5.62
CA VAL A 33 -53.46 3.56 -6.29
C VAL A 33 -52.37 4.05 -5.35
N ARG A 34 -51.41 3.19 -5.03
CA ARG A 34 -50.24 3.54 -4.22
C ARG A 34 -49.16 4.18 -5.09
N GLY A 35 -48.39 5.10 -4.52
CA GLY A 35 -47.15 5.56 -5.13
C GLY A 35 -46.02 4.59 -4.81
N ASP A 36 -45.35 4.06 -5.82
CA ASP A 36 -44.18 3.20 -5.68
C ASP A 36 -42.92 4.02 -5.87
N CYS A 37 -42.06 3.99 -4.86
CA CYS A 37 -40.77 4.68 -4.84
C CYS A 37 -39.65 3.68 -5.14
N SER A 38 -38.95 3.87 -6.26
CA SER A 38 -37.78 3.04 -6.60
C SER A 38 -36.50 3.73 -6.17
N PHE A 39 -35.80 3.15 -5.19
CA PHE A 39 -34.52 3.66 -4.73
C PHE A 39 -33.44 3.48 -5.80
N PRO A 40 -32.61 4.51 -6.06
CA PRO A 40 -31.46 4.37 -6.93
C PRO A 40 -30.46 3.37 -6.32
N PRO A 41 -29.71 2.62 -7.14
CA PRO A 41 -28.70 1.70 -6.62
C PRO A 41 -27.70 2.39 -5.69
N HIS A 42 -27.34 1.74 -4.60
CA HIS A 42 -26.28 2.14 -3.70
C HIS A 42 -24.91 1.81 -4.33
N LEU A 43 -23.86 2.44 -3.84
CA LEU A 43 -22.50 1.93 -4.09
C LEU A 43 -22.35 0.54 -3.43
N PRO A 44 -21.49 -0.35 -3.95
CA PRO A 44 -21.33 -1.71 -3.41
C PRO A 44 -20.60 -1.81 -2.06
N GLY A 45 -20.44 -0.69 -1.36
CA GLY A 45 -19.59 -0.51 -0.19
C GLY A 45 -18.65 0.68 -0.38
N ILE A 46 -17.90 1.03 0.67
CA ILE A 46 -16.82 2.02 0.65
C ILE A 46 -15.49 1.27 0.57
N VAL A 47 -14.63 1.66 -0.37
CA VAL A 47 -13.30 1.09 -0.56
C VAL A 47 -12.25 2.15 -0.25
N ILE A 48 -11.46 1.96 0.80
CA ILE A 48 -10.41 2.89 1.18
C ILE A 48 -9.08 2.40 0.61
N PHE A 49 -8.44 3.22 -0.22
CA PHE A 49 -7.10 2.95 -0.74
C PHE A 49 -6.03 3.58 0.14
N VAL A 50 -5.00 2.81 0.52
CA VAL A 50 -3.90 3.28 1.39
C VAL A 50 -2.55 3.05 0.68
N HIS A 51 -1.86 4.14 0.34
CA HIS A 51 -0.61 4.12 -0.41
C HIS A 51 0.60 3.79 0.48
N GLY A 52 1.72 3.49 -0.17
CA GLY A 52 2.99 3.11 0.45
C GLY A 52 3.82 4.26 1.02
N VAL A 53 5.07 3.94 1.36
CA VAL A 53 6.11 4.92 1.68
C VAL A 53 6.63 5.57 0.41
N ASN A 54 7.19 6.77 0.49
CA ASN A 54 7.75 7.49 -0.67
C ASN A 54 6.76 7.57 -1.84
N SER A 55 5.50 7.82 -1.52
CA SER A 55 4.40 7.73 -2.47
C SER A 55 3.39 8.82 -2.18
N THR A 56 2.87 9.40 -3.25
CA THR A 56 1.74 10.34 -3.21
C THR A 56 0.47 9.70 -3.77
N GLY A 57 0.40 8.36 -3.79
CA GLY A 57 -0.74 7.61 -4.29
C GLY A 57 -0.78 7.48 -5.82
N GLU A 58 0.37 7.37 -6.47
CA GLU A 58 0.52 7.30 -7.93
C GLU A 58 -0.31 6.17 -8.59
N TRP A 59 -0.54 5.07 -7.86
CA TRP A 59 -1.35 3.95 -8.37
C TRP A 59 -2.87 4.16 -8.24
N TYR A 60 -3.32 5.15 -7.45
CA TYR A 60 -4.73 5.30 -7.11
C TYR A 60 -5.63 5.49 -8.33
N GLN A 61 -5.21 6.31 -9.29
CA GLN A 61 -6.00 6.57 -10.49
C GLN A 61 -6.23 5.28 -11.28
N THR A 62 -5.14 4.59 -11.64
CA THR A 62 -5.19 3.34 -12.43
C THR A 62 -6.01 2.27 -11.71
N ALA A 63 -5.84 2.13 -10.39
CA ALA A 63 -6.58 1.16 -9.60
C ALA A 63 -8.06 1.50 -9.48
N GLU A 64 -8.41 2.77 -9.28
CA GLU A 64 -9.80 3.23 -9.16
C GLU A 64 -10.55 3.03 -10.48
N GLU A 65 -9.94 3.43 -11.60
CA GLU A 65 -10.44 3.19 -12.96
C GLU A 65 -10.73 1.70 -13.20
N SER A 66 -9.74 0.85 -12.91
CA SER A 66 -9.81 -0.59 -13.16
C SER A 66 -10.80 -1.29 -12.24
N LEU A 67 -10.86 -0.88 -10.97
CA LEU A 67 -11.80 -1.42 -10.00
C LEU A 67 -13.24 -1.07 -10.37
N CYS A 68 -13.52 0.17 -10.79
CA CYS A 68 -14.83 0.57 -11.29
C CYS A 68 -15.23 -0.26 -12.51
N ALA A 69 -14.31 -0.48 -13.46
CA ALA A 69 -14.55 -1.32 -14.62
C ALA A 69 -14.90 -2.77 -14.24
N GLY A 70 -14.14 -3.38 -13.32
CA GLY A 70 -14.41 -4.73 -12.83
C GLY A 70 -15.74 -4.86 -12.10
N LEU A 71 -16.05 -3.92 -11.22
CA LEU A 71 -17.31 -3.89 -10.48
C LEU A 71 -18.51 -3.66 -11.41
N ASN A 72 -18.36 -2.86 -12.46
CA ASN A 72 -19.40 -2.68 -13.47
C ASN A 72 -19.77 -3.98 -14.18
N ILE A 73 -18.77 -4.85 -14.43
CA ILE A 73 -19.00 -6.19 -14.99
C ILE A 73 -19.68 -7.07 -13.94
N ARG A 74 -19.11 -7.15 -12.73
CA ARG A 74 -19.62 -8.00 -11.63
C ARG A 74 -21.08 -7.69 -11.25
N LEU A 75 -21.45 -6.42 -11.27
CA LEU A 75 -22.76 -5.92 -10.86
C LEU A 75 -23.71 -5.60 -12.03
N GLY A 76 -23.28 -5.83 -13.27
CA GLY A 76 -24.11 -5.57 -14.46
C GLY A 76 -24.50 -4.10 -14.66
N LEU A 77 -23.65 -3.16 -14.24
CA LEU A 77 -23.91 -1.71 -14.26
C LEU A 77 -23.39 -1.00 -15.51
N GLY A 78 -22.53 -1.63 -16.31
CA GLY A 78 -21.80 -0.98 -17.42
C GLY A 78 -22.68 -0.20 -18.40
N ASP A 79 -23.82 -0.76 -18.80
CA ASP A 79 -24.75 -0.16 -19.78
C ASP A 79 -25.89 0.63 -19.12
N THR A 80 -25.70 1.09 -17.88
CA THR A 80 -26.72 1.83 -17.11
C THR A 80 -26.25 3.23 -16.74
N GLU A 81 -27.19 4.12 -16.43
CA GLU A 81 -26.89 5.43 -15.86
C GLU A 81 -26.16 5.35 -14.50
N TYR A 82 -26.23 4.20 -13.82
CA TYR A 82 -25.59 3.93 -12.53
C TYR A 82 -24.20 3.29 -12.65
N SER A 83 -23.63 3.27 -13.86
CA SER A 83 -22.26 2.80 -14.10
C SER A 83 -21.28 3.50 -13.15
N LEU A 84 -20.46 2.71 -12.47
CA LEU A 84 -19.40 3.19 -11.59
C LEU A 84 -18.32 3.87 -12.43
N ARG A 85 -17.94 5.07 -12.01
CA ARG A 85 -16.93 5.88 -12.70
C ARG A 85 -15.94 6.43 -11.67
N PRO A 86 -14.63 6.40 -11.96
CA PRO A 86 -13.63 6.94 -11.05
C PRO A 86 -13.84 8.44 -10.83
N ASN A 87 -13.44 8.93 -9.66
CA ASN A 87 -13.28 10.36 -9.44
C ASN A 87 -12.01 10.84 -10.14
N ILE A 88 -12.05 12.06 -10.71
CA ILE A 88 -10.88 12.70 -11.29
C ILE A 88 -10.38 13.77 -10.32
N TYR A 89 -9.16 13.59 -9.82
CA TYR A 89 -8.52 14.51 -8.88
C TYR A 89 -7.54 15.46 -9.60
N SER A 90 -7.24 16.59 -8.98
CA SER A 90 -6.28 17.57 -9.50
C SER A 90 -4.85 17.03 -9.66
N CYS A 91 -4.51 15.94 -8.96
CA CYS A 91 -3.23 15.25 -9.07
C CYS A 91 -3.18 14.17 -10.18
N ASP A 92 -4.31 13.88 -10.84
CA ASP A 92 -4.39 12.81 -11.86
C ASP A 92 -3.92 13.29 -13.26
N SER A 93 -3.57 14.58 -13.40
CA SER A 93 -3.10 15.16 -14.67
C SER A 93 -1.63 15.62 -14.58
N PRO A 94 -0.82 15.49 -15.65
CA PRO A 94 0.58 15.97 -15.67
C PRO A 94 0.71 17.48 -15.50
N ALA A 95 -0.33 18.24 -15.84
CA ALA A 95 -0.45 19.66 -15.56
C ALA A 95 -1.13 19.88 -14.19
N SER A 96 -0.70 19.11 -13.18
CA SER A 96 -1.33 19.09 -11.87
C SER A 96 -1.34 20.49 -11.28
N ASP A 97 -2.51 20.88 -10.78
CA ASP A 97 -2.60 22.02 -9.89
C ASP A 97 -1.73 21.68 -8.67
N ASN A 98 -0.64 22.44 -8.51
CA ASN A 98 0.38 22.20 -7.49
C ASN A 98 -0.13 22.40 -6.05
N GLY A 99 -1.39 22.80 -5.86
CA GLY A 99 -2.01 23.04 -4.55
C GLY A 99 -2.65 21.82 -3.87
N ARG A 100 -3.56 22.10 -2.92
CA ARG A 100 -4.36 21.08 -2.24
C ARG A 100 -5.14 20.22 -3.25
N ARG A 101 -5.10 18.91 -3.06
CA ARG A 101 -5.84 17.96 -3.92
C ARG A 101 -7.32 18.28 -3.86
N ARG A 102 -7.98 18.31 -5.00
CA ARG A 102 -9.44 18.45 -5.08
C ARG A 102 -10.00 17.56 -6.17
N ILE A 103 -11.24 17.13 -6.00
CA ILE A 103 -11.99 16.49 -7.07
C ILE A 103 -12.32 17.56 -8.11
N LEU A 104 -11.90 17.33 -9.35
CA LEU A 104 -12.26 18.16 -10.50
C LEU A 104 -13.57 17.68 -11.12
N THR A 105 -13.74 16.36 -11.20
CA THR A 105 -14.96 15.72 -11.69
C THR A 105 -15.31 14.57 -10.77
N GLU A 106 -16.46 14.68 -10.09
CA GLU A 106 -16.98 13.60 -9.25
C GLU A 106 -17.60 12.51 -10.13
N GLY A 107 -17.16 11.27 -9.91
CA GLY A 107 -17.73 10.06 -10.49
C GLY A 107 -18.56 9.29 -9.46
N ARG A 108 -19.27 8.26 -9.91
CA ARG A 108 -19.97 7.31 -9.02
C ARG A 108 -18.98 6.24 -8.53
N SER A 109 -17.93 6.66 -7.83
CA SER A 109 -16.84 5.78 -7.37
C SER A 109 -17.06 5.32 -5.93
N PRO A 110 -16.86 4.03 -5.60
CA PRO A 110 -16.82 3.56 -4.21
C PRO A 110 -15.52 3.92 -3.49
N VAL A 111 -14.54 4.50 -4.18
CA VAL A 111 -13.17 4.66 -3.66
C VAL A 111 -12.99 5.96 -2.88
N ILE A 112 -12.36 5.85 -1.72
CA ILE A 112 -11.82 6.93 -0.91
C ILE A 112 -10.29 6.79 -0.87
N ARG A 113 -9.55 7.80 -1.34
CA ARG A 113 -8.08 7.81 -1.36
C ARG A 113 -7.54 8.35 -0.03
N PHE A 114 -6.83 7.52 0.75
CA PHE A 114 -6.29 7.88 2.06
C PHE A 114 -4.81 8.27 1.99
N TYR A 115 -4.50 9.53 2.30
CA TYR A 115 -3.14 10.07 2.23
C TYR A 115 -2.53 10.29 3.62
N TRP A 116 -1.24 9.97 3.70
CA TRP A 116 -0.43 10.10 4.91
C TRP A 116 1.01 10.44 4.55
N GLY A 117 1.82 10.81 5.54
CA GLY A 117 3.24 11.06 5.32
C GLY A 117 3.97 11.63 6.51
N TYR A 118 5.19 12.10 6.26
CA TYR A 118 6.03 12.77 7.24
C TYR A 118 5.98 14.28 7.04
N ARG A 119 5.76 15.04 8.11
CA ARG A 119 5.89 16.50 8.12
C ARG A 119 7.09 16.86 8.99
N SER A 120 7.99 17.68 8.47
CA SER A 120 9.11 18.14 9.27
C SER A 120 8.64 19.03 10.44
N PRO A 121 9.22 18.88 11.64
CA PRO A 121 9.16 19.93 12.65
C PRO A 121 9.79 21.20 12.10
N GLU A 122 9.27 22.35 12.54
CA GLU A 122 9.78 23.66 12.13
C GLU A 122 11.21 23.84 12.64
N GLY A 123 12.15 24.14 11.73
CA GLY A 123 13.58 24.26 12.03
C GLY A 123 14.37 22.96 11.90
N ASP A 124 13.71 21.81 11.74
CA ASP A 124 14.33 20.50 11.55
C ASP A 124 14.34 20.06 10.07
N GLU A 125 13.95 20.91 9.12
CA GLU A 125 13.84 20.55 7.69
C GLU A 125 15.16 20.02 7.08
N GLY A 126 16.30 20.56 7.53
CA GLY A 126 17.63 20.13 7.10
C GLY A 126 18.25 19.01 7.93
N LYS A 127 17.54 18.47 8.93
CA LYS A 127 18.09 17.48 9.87
C LYS A 127 18.28 16.10 9.26
N TYR A 128 17.43 15.74 8.30
CA TYR A 128 17.45 14.46 7.61
C TYR A 128 17.58 14.68 6.11
N THR A 129 18.37 13.84 5.45
CA THR A 129 18.56 13.90 4.00
C THR A 129 17.42 13.16 3.31
N ILE A 130 16.25 13.79 3.29
CA ILE A 130 15.00 13.24 2.76
C ILE A 130 14.31 14.27 1.85
N PRO A 131 13.51 13.85 0.86
CA PRO A 131 12.76 14.79 0.04
C PRO A 131 11.72 15.53 0.89
N LEU A 132 11.49 16.81 0.60
CA LEU A 132 10.56 17.67 1.33
C LEU A 132 9.97 18.73 0.39
N VAL A 133 8.65 18.77 0.30
CA VAL A 133 7.89 19.75 -0.49
C VAL A 133 6.87 20.46 0.38
N ASN A 134 6.45 21.67 -0.02
CA ASN A 134 5.31 22.33 0.60
C ASN A 134 3.99 22.01 -0.14
N ILE A 135 2.89 22.63 0.29
CA ILE A 135 1.56 22.38 -0.30
C ILE A 135 1.43 22.85 -1.76
N ASN A 136 2.36 23.69 -2.23
CA ASN A 136 2.46 24.17 -3.60
C ASN A 136 3.47 23.34 -4.41
N ASN A 137 3.88 22.18 -3.90
CA ASN A 137 4.88 21.30 -4.49
C ASN A 137 6.25 21.99 -4.74
N GLU A 138 6.57 23.04 -3.97
CA GLU A 138 7.89 23.69 -3.98
C GLU A 138 8.87 22.87 -3.12
N ASP A 139 9.97 22.41 -3.72
CA ASP A 139 10.99 21.60 -3.06
C ASP A 139 11.90 22.44 -2.14
N TYR A 140 12.05 22.00 -0.89
CA TYR A 140 12.87 22.65 0.12
C TYR A 140 14.34 22.76 -0.31
N HIS A 141 14.92 21.68 -0.82
CA HIS A 141 16.33 21.58 -1.17
C HIS A 141 16.67 22.36 -2.44
N GLN A 142 15.73 22.44 -3.38
CA GLN A 142 15.86 23.30 -4.55
C GLN A 142 15.90 24.77 -4.15
N MET A 143 15.03 25.21 -3.23
CA MET A 143 15.06 26.59 -2.74
C MET A 143 16.37 26.95 -2.02
N ILE A 144 16.98 25.99 -1.30
CA ILE A 144 18.32 26.14 -0.73
C ILE A 144 19.37 26.26 -1.84
N ALA A 145 19.29 25.39 -2.86
CA ALA A 145 20.21 25.42 -4.00
C ALA A 145 20.13 26.74 -4.79
N ASP A 146 18.94 27.34 -4.88
CA ASP A 146 18.68 28.64 -5.50
C ASP A 146 19.19 29.83 -4.66
N GLY A 147 19.73 29.58 -3.46
CA GLY A 147 20.31 30.59 -2.58
C GLY A 147 19.28 31.38 -1.77
N ILE A 148 18.04 30.89 -1.67
CA ILE A 148 17.01 31.53 -0.83
C ILE A 148 17.38 31.32 0.65
N PRO A 149 17.36 32.38 1.48
CA PRO A 149 17.64 32.23 2.91
C PRO A 149 16.64 31.27 3.58
N GLU A 150 17.14 30.37 4.45
CA GLU A 150 16.31 29.40 5.17
C GLU A 150 15.12 30.04 5.92
N GLN A 151 15.31 31.24 6.47
CA GLN A 151 14.25 31.97 7.16
C GLN A 151 13.06 32.33 6.24
N ASP A 152 13.32 32.57 4.96
CA ASP A 152 12.28 32.86 3.97
C ASP A 152 11.66 31.58 3.42
N ILE A 153 12.45 30.51 3.28
CA ILE A 153 11.95 29.18 2.91
C ILE A 153 10.95 28.67 3.96
N ARG A 154 11.28 28.78 5.26
CA ARG A 154 10.41 28.31 6.35
C ARG A 154 9.05 28.99 6.37
N LYS A 155 8.94 30.26 5.91
CA LYS A 155 7.66 30.97 5.77
C LYS A 155 6.73 30.35 4.72
N LYS A 156 7.28 29.58 3.79
CA LYS A 156 6.53 28.83 2.77
C LYS A 156 6.13 27.42 3.23
N GLY A 157 6.52 27.01 4.43
CA GLY A 157 6.14 25.73 5.01
C GLY A 157 4.64 25.64 5.32
N PRO A 158 4.17 24.52 5.89
CA PRO A 158 4.97 23.38 6.33
C PRO A 158 5.54 22.54 5.19
N PHE A 159 6.71 21.94 5.43
CA PHE A 159 7.34 20.99 4.51
C PHE A 159 7.05 19.55 4.92
N PHE A 160 6.75 18.71 3.95
CA PHE A 160 6.33 17.33 4.16
C PHE A 160 6.74 16.42 2.99
N TRP A 161 6.57 15.12 3.19
CA TRP A 161 6.76 14.11 2.17
C TRP A 161 5.67 13.04 2.25
N GLY A 162 5.02 12.77 1.11
CA GLY A 162 3.98 11.75 0.97
C GLY A 162 4.52 10.35 1.29
N GLY A 163 3.83 9.62 2.16
CA GLY A 163 4.23 8.30 2.64
C GLY A 163 5.46 8.32 3.57
N GLY A 164 6.09 9.48 3.76
CA GLY A 164 7.36 9.60 4.46
C GLY A 164 8.54 8.98 3.70
N PRO A 165 9.77 9.11 4.24
CA PRO A 165 10.99 8.71 3.54
C PRO A 165 11.09 7.20 3.34
N PHE A 166 11.52 6.78 2.14
CA PHE A 166 11.62 5.38 1.70
C PHE A 166 12.32 4.48 2.73
N GLN A 167 13.49 4.91 3.20
CA GLN A 167 14.33 4.15 4.12
C GLN A 167 13.69 3.92 5.49
N ASN A 168 12.63 4.66 5.85
CA ASN A 168 12.01 4.57 7.16
C ASN A 168 10.96 3.46 7.27
N GLY A 169 10.75 2.70 6.20
CA GLY A 169 9.93 1.50 6.21
C GLY A 169 10.35 0.49 7.29
N THR A 170 9.40 -0.35 7.70
CA THR A 170 9.60 -1.39 8.72
C THR A 170 8.86 -2.68 8.38
N THR A 171 9.26 -3.78 9.02
CA THR A 171 8.76 -5.15 8.80
C THR A 171 7.86 -5.68 9.91
N GLN A 172 7.66 -4.90 10.98
CA GLN A 172 6.88 -5.28 12.15
C GLN A 172 6.03 -4.10 12.66
N LEU A 173 4.85 -4.41 13.23
CA LEU A 173 3.91 -3.36 13.62
C LEU A 173 4.35 -2.55 14.84
N GLY A 174 5.12 -3.14 15.76
CA GLY A 174 5.60 -2.46 16.96
C GLY A 174 6.41 -1.19 16.64
N SER A 175 7.18 -1.21 15.55
CA SER A 175 8.02 -0.10 15.10
C SER A 175 7.25 1.15 14.69
N LEU A 176 5.94 1.07 14.42
CA LEU A 176 5.13 2.25 14.09
C LEU A 176 5.04 3.25 15.26
N TRP A 177 5.31 2.79 16.49
CA TRP A 177 5.38 3.60 17.69
C TRP A 177 6.82 3.96 18.10
N SER A 178 7.82 3.61 17.30
CA SER A 178 9.22 3.82 17.65
C SER A 178 9.55 5.31 17.71
N GLU A 179 10.29 5.69 18.75
CA GLU A 179 10.91 7.01 18.92
C GLU A 179 12.10 7.23 17.98
N GLU A 180 12.49 6.18 17.24
CA GLU A 180 13.64 6.18 16.35
C GLU A 180 13.23 5.82 14.92
N GLY A 181 13.97 6.37 13.96
CA GLY A 181 13.86 6.02 12.54
C GLY A 181 14.94 5.03 12.10
N PHE A 182 15.05 4.85 10.79
CA PHE A 182 16.20 4.18 10.18
C PHE A 182 17.53 4.90 10.47
N LYS A 183 18.60 4.13 10.66
CA LYS A 183 19.97 4.62 10.90
C LYS A 183 20.91 4.11 9.82
N GLU A 184 21.66 5.01 9.20
CA GLU A 184 22.50 4.72 8.00
C GLU A 184 23.77 3.92 8.30
N ASN A 185 24.24 3.93 9.55
CA ASN A 185 25.51 3.32 9.95
C ASN A 185 25.26 1.92 10.51
N LEU A 186 25.53 0.90 9.70
CA LEU A 186 25.60 -0.48 10.15
C LEU A 186 26.89 -0.65 10.99
N PHE A 187 26.77 -1.19 12.21
CA PHE A 187 27.89 -1.44 13.14
C PHE A 187 28.71 -0.21 13.59
N GLY A 188 28.31 1.02 13.25
CA GLY A 188 29.12 2.21 13.54
C GLY A 188 30.44 2.29 12.73
N VAL A 189 30.57 1.53 11.64
CA VAL A 189 31.80 1.48 10.83
C VAL A 189 31.57 1.68 9.32
N PHE A 190 30.43 1.26 8.73
CA PHE A 190 30.20 1.38 7.27
C PHE A 190 28.78 1.87 6.91
N PRO A 191 28.65 2.88 6.03
CA PRO A 191 27.38 3.28 5.42
C PRO A 191 26.70 2.16 4.62
N VAL A 192 25.40 1.95 4.82
CA VAL A 192 24.61 0.93 4.08
C VAL A 192 24.64 1.17 2.55
N GLN A 193 24.67 2.43 2.11
CA GLN A 193 24.74 2.81 0.68
C GLN A 193 25.99 2.27 -0.03
N LEU A 194 27.11 2.06 0.69
CA LEU A 194 28.34 1.51 0.11
C LEU A 194 28.23 0.02 -0.21
N VAL A 195 27.25 -0.66 0.40
CA VAL A 195 27.06 -2.10 0.25
C VAL A 195 25.87 -2.37 -0.67
N ALA A 196 24.78 -1.58 -0.58
CA ALA A 196 23.62 -1.62 -1.49
C ALA A 196 23.57 -0.35 -2.37
N PRO A 197 24.34 -0.30 -3.48
CA PRO A 197 24.61 0.93 -4.25
C PRO A 197 23.50 1.31 -5.24
N ASP A 198 22.23 0.99 -4.94
CA ASP A 198 21.11 1.47 -5.75
C ASP A 198 21.09 3.00 -5.68
N GLU A 199 21.62 3.67 -6.71
CA GLU A 199 21.83 5.12 -6.70
C GLU A 199 20.50 5.87 -6.66
N ASP A 200 19.37 5.26 -6.98
CA ASP A 200 18.02 5.82 -6.89
C ASP A 200 17.37 5.69 -5.49
N ARG A 201 18.06 5.03 -4.54
CA ARG A 201 17.54 4.78 -3.17
C ARG A 201 18.54 5.25 -2.13
N LEU A 202 18.40 6.51 -1.72
CA LEU A 202 19.28 7.09 -0.70
C LEU A 202 18.95 6.56 0.71
N LEU A 203 19.86 5.77 1.30
CA LEU A 203 19.71 5.17 2.62
C LEU A 203 20.45 5.99 3.71
N THR A 204 19.85 7.10 4.13
CA THR A 204 20.35 8.02 5.18
C THR A 204 19.51 7.96 6.45
N ASN A 205 19.98 8.55 7.55
CA ASN A 205 19.19 8.60 8.80
C ASN A 205 17.79 9.17 8.56
N ALA A 206 16.78 8.58 9.21
CA ALA A 206 15.37 8.92 9.04
C ALA A 206 14.73 9.40 10.35
N PRO A 207 13.60 10.14 10.26
CA PRO A 207 12.88 10.62 11.44
C PRO A 207 12.21 9.50 12.25
N PRO A 208 11.85 9.76 13.53
CA PRO A 208 11.05 8.86 14.35
C PRO A 208 9.77 8.37 13.65
N ARG A 209 9.38 7.11 13.86
CA ARG A 209 8.27 6.47 13.15
C ARG A 209 6.87 6.79 13.68
N LYS A 210 6.74 7.63 14.71
CA LYS A 210 5.44 7.93 15.36
C LYS A 210 4.38 8.53 14.42
N TYR A 211 4.77 9.10 13.29
CA TYR A 211 3.82 9.55 12.26
C TYR A 211 3.07 8.39 11.59
N TYR A 212 3.62 7.17 11.59
CA TYR A 212 2.88 5.97 11.16
C TYR A 212 1.76 5.62 12.14
N ALA A 213 2.02 5.62 13.46
CA ALA A 213 0.99 5.40 14.48
C ALA A 213 -0.12 6.46 14.41
N HIS A 214 0.25 7.72 14.14
CA HIS A 214 -0.70 8.78 13.89
C HIS A 214 -1.57 8.54 12.64
N ALA A 215 -0.95 8.15 11.51
CA ALA A 215 -1.68 7.78 10.29
C ALA A 215 -2.63 6.60 10.52
N ALA A 216 -2.20 5.58 11.26
CA ALA A 216 -3.03 4.44 11.63
C ALA A 216 -4.23 4.85 12.49
N LYS A 217 -4.04 5.80 13.43
CA LYS A 217 -5.14 6.36 14.21
C LYS A 217 -6.15 7.11 13.33
N ARG A 218 -5.67 7.91 12.37
CA ARG A 218 -6.55 8.63 11.44
C ARG A 218 -7.38 7.69 10.57
N LEU A 219 -6.78 6.62 10.05
CA LEU A 219 -7.51 5.62 9.29
C LEU A 219 -8.54 4.88 10.16
N ALA A 220 -8.18 4.54 11.40
CA ALA A 220 -9.12 3.94 12.35
C ALA A 220 -10.32 4.87 12.65
N ASP A 221 -10.05 6.15 12.89
CA ASP A 221 -11.08 7.16 13.16
C ASP A 221 -11.98 7.40 11.96
N LEU A 222 -11.43 7.37 10.74
CA LEU A 222 -12.22 7.46 9.51
C LEU A 222 -13.21 6.30 9.40
N MET A 223 -12.77 5.06 9.62
CA MET A 223 -13.64 3.88 9.59
C MET A 223 -14.71 3.92 10.70
N ASP A 224 -14.33 4.33 11.90
CA ASP A 224 -15.26 4.45 13.03
C ASP A 224 -16.27 5.58 12.81
N PHE A 225 -15.86 6.70 12.21
CA PHE A 225 -16.75 7.81 11.87
C PHE A 225 -17.79 7.41 10.82
N ILE A 226 -17.37 6.69 9.77
CA ILE A 226 -18.28 6.12 8.78
C ILE A 226 -19.35 5.25 9.44
N ARG A 227 -18.95 4.33 10.32
CA ARG A 227 -19.90 3.42 10.98
C ARG A 227 -20.67 4.04 12.14
N GLN A 228 -20.26 5.20 12.63
CA GLN A 228 -21.04 5.95 13.60
C GLN A 228 -22.26 6.59 12.92
N GLU A 229 -22.08 7.16 11.73
CA GLU A 229 -23.16 7.78 10.96
C GLU A 229 -23.98 6.74 10.17
N TYR A 230 -23.31 5.74 9.57
CA TYR A 230 -23.94 4.67 8.78
C TYR A 230 -23.50 3.29 9.27
N PRO A 231 -24.13 2.75 10.33
CA PRO A 231 -23.68 1.52 11.01
C PRO A 231 -23.69 0.24 10.17
N ARG A 232 -24.44 0.24 9.07
CA ARG A 232 -24.58 -0.91 8.15
C ARG A 232 -23.60 -0.87 6.98
N ASP A 233 -22.88 0.23 6.79
CA ASP A 233 -22.04 0.40 5.61
C ASP A 233 -20.84 -0.54 5.63
N THR A 234 -20.65 -1.21 4.50
CA THR A 234 -19.52 -2.11 4.25
C THR A 234 -18.28 -1.27 3.93
N ILE A 235 -17.18 -1.53 4.65
CA ILE A 235 -15.90 -0.85 4.47
C ILE A 235 -14.81 -1.88 4.14
N SER A 236 -14.20 -1.74 2.97
CA SER A 236 -13.01 -2.49 2.58
C SER A 236 -11.77 -1.60 2.57
N VAL A 237 -10.61 -2.14 2.95
CA VAL A 237 -9.34 -1.41 2.89
C VAL A 237 -8.39 -2.13 1.96
N ILE A 238 -8.01 -1.49 0.85
CA ILE A 238 -6.98 -1.97 -0.07
C ILE A 238 -5.72 -1.15 0.17
N SER A 239 -4.66 -1.84 0.59
CA SER A 239 -3.43 -1.20 1.04
C SER A 239 -2.22 -1.77 0.32
N HIS A 240 -1.22 -0.91 0.07
CA HIS A 240 0.00 -1.29 -0.65
C HIS A 240 1.25 -0.93 0.15
N SER A 241 2.29 -1.77 0.08
CA SER A 241 3.60 -1.51 0.69
C SER A 241 3.49 -1.16 2.19
N GLN A 242 4.19 -0.13 2.67
CA GLN A 242 4.09 0.35 4.06
C GLN A 242 2.68 0.82 4.46
N GLY A 243 1.81 1.16 3.50
CA GLY A 243 0.39 1.41 3.73
C GLY A 243 -0.33 0.20 4.33
N THR A 244 0.14 -1.03 4.04
CA THR A 244 -0.37 -2.26 4.66
C THR A 244 -0.11 -2.30 6.16
N MET A 245 1.01 -1.74 6.62
CA MET A 245 1.35 -1.65 8.05
C MET A 245 0.40 -0.70 8.77
N ILE A 246 0.09 0.44 8.13
CA ILE A 246 -0.90 1.41 8.62
C ILE A 246 -2.30 0.79 8.65
N ALA A 247 -2.71 0.09 7.60
CA ALA A 247 -4.04 -0.55 7.54
C ALA A 247 -4.22 -1.66 8.59
N MET A 248 -3.19 -2.48 8.81
CA MET A 248 -3.18 -3.48 9.87
C MET A 248 -3.18 -2.85 11.26
N ALA A 249 -2.36 -1.82 11.52
CA ALA A 249 -2.37 -1.10 12.78
C ALA A 249 -3.71 -0.38 13.02
N ALA A 250 -4.28 0.27 12.01
CA ALA A 250 -5.60 0.89 12.06
C ALA A 250 -6.69 -0.12 12.39
N THR A 251 -6.59 -1.34 11.85
CA THR A 251 -7.50 -2.44 12.20
C THR A 251 -7.44 -2.77 13.69
N THR A 252 -6.25 -2.77 14.31
CA THR A 252 -6.13 -2.98 15.76
C THR A 252 -6.72 -1.83 16.59
N LEU A 253 -6.63 -0.58 16.09
CA LEU A 253 -7.09 0.63 16.77
C LEU A 253 -8.59 0.90 16.66
N ALA A 254 -9.20 0.59 15.50
CA ALA A 254 -10.60 0.87 15.22
C ALA A 254 -11.54 0.08 16.15
N LYS A 255 -12.72 0.62 16.47
CA LYS A 255 -13.74 -0.10 17.26
C LYS A 255 -14.21 -1.36 16.54
N ARG A 256 -14.39 -1.29 15.22
CA ARG A 256 -14.71 -2.43 14.34
C ARG A 256 -13.64 -2.56 13.26
N ALA A 257 -13.20 -3.79 12.98
CA ALA A 257 -12.31 -4.07 11.85
C ALA A 257 -13.00 -3.71 10.50
N PRO A 258 -12.24 -3.41 9.44
CA PRO A 258 -12.83 -3.37 8.10
C PRO A 258 -13.48 -4.72 7.77
N ASP A 259 -14.50 -4.69 6.90
CA ASP A 259 -15.21 -5.89 6.47
C ASP A 259 -14.32 -6.79 5.60
N ALA A 260 -13.36 -6.21 4.88
CA ALA A 260 -12.24 -6.94 4.30
C ALA A 260 -10.97 -6.08 4.27
N LEU A 261 -9.81 -6.72 4.47
CA LEU A 261 -8.50 -6.07 4.41
C LEU A 261 -7.62 -6.76 3.37
N PHE A 262 -7.07 -5.98 2.45
CA PHE A 262 -6.17 -6.44 1.39
C PHE A 262 -4.80 -5.84 1.59
N ILE A 263 -3.79 -6.71 1.69
CA ILE A 263 -2.39 -6.31 1.82
C ILE A 263 -1.61 -6.68 0.54
N LEU A 264 -1.30 -5.67 -0.27
CA LEU A 264 -0.57 -5.80 -1.53
C LEU A 264 0.90 -5.47 -1.30
N SER A 265 1.81 -6.38 -1.68
CA SER A 265 3.25 -6.15 -1.52
C SER A 265 3.62 -5.72 -0.08
N SER A 266 3.02 -6.36 0.92
CA SER A 266 3.24 -5.99 2.33
C SER A 266 4.69 -6.24 2.77
N PRO A 267 5.35 -5.29 3.46
CA PRO A 267 6.67 -5.47 4.05
C PRO A 267 6.63 -6.26 5.37
N TYR A 268 5.43 -6.59 5.89
CA TYR A 268 5.30 -7.36 7.12
C TYR A 268 6.01 -8.71 6.99
N SER A 269 6.89 -9.02 7.92
CA SER A 269 7.70 -10.24 7.91
C SER A 269 7.40 -11.08 9.14
N LEU A 270 7.12 -12.37 8.94
CA LEU A 270 6.83 -13.32 10.02
C LEU A 270 8.08 -13.83 10.74
N SER A 271 9.26 -13.59 10.18
CA SER A 271 10.53 -13.94 10.80
C SER A 271 11.37 -12.71 11.06
N ASN A 272 11.95 -12.68 12.26
CA ASN A 272 13.03 -11.80 12.65
C ASN A 272 14.26 -12.07 11.78
N LYS A 273 14.91 -11.01 11.31
CA LYS A 273 16.15 -11.07 10.53
C LYS A 273 17.31 -10.55 11.36
N VAL A 274 18.51 -11.05 11.09
CA VAL A 274 19.75 -10.50 11.69
C VAL A 274 19.89 -9.00 11.43
N THR A 275 19.42 -8.53 10.27
CA THR A 275 19.36 -7.10 9.93
C THR A 275 18.41 -6.30 10.83
N ASP A 276 17.34 -6.91 11.36
CA ASP A 276 16.41 -6.25 12.27
C ASP A 276 17.10 -5.87 13.58
N THR A 277 17.91 -6.78 14.14
CA THR A 277 18.69 -6.53 15.37
C THR A 277 19.69 -5.38 15.22
N ILE A 278 20.08 -5.04 13.99
CA ILE A 278 21.03 -3.95 13.70
C ILE A 278 20.30 -2.64 13.36
N ALA A 279 19.20 -2.73 12.60
CA ALA A 279 18.46 -1.58 12.11
C ALA A 279 17.45 -1.02 13.12
N LEU A 280 17.06 -1.80 14.13
CA LEU A 280 16.09 -1.42 15.15
C LEU A 280 16.76 -1.07 16.49
N PRO A 281 16.14 -0.20 17.30
CA PRO A 281 16.58 0.04 18.67
C PRO A 281 16.60 -1.23 19.52
N LEU A 282 17.50 -1.26 20.51
CA LEU A 282 17.62 -2.39 21.42
C LEU A 282 16.29 -2.64 22.14
N GLY A 283 15.78 -3.87 22.04
CA GLY A 283 14.52 -4.26 22.68
C GLY A 283 13.26 -3.99 21.84
N GLU A 284 13.39 -3.42 20.64
CA GLU A 284 12.25 -3.25 19.72
C GLU A 284 12.11 -4.40 18.72
N ASP A 285 13.10 -5.28 18.62
CA ASP A 285 13.11 -6.38 17.65
C ASP A 285 12.21 -7.55 18.10
N SER A 286 10.99 -7.60 17.57
CA SER A 286 9.99 -8.60 17.95
C SER A 286 10.35 -9.98 17.42
N SER A 287 10.11 -11.00 18.23
CA SER A 287 10.28 -12.41 17.89
C SER A 287 9.34 -12.85 16.76
N ASP A 288 9.69 -13.97 16.12
CA ASP A 288 8.83 -14.66 15.16
C ASP A 288 7.46 -14.95 15.76
N ASN A 289 7.43 -15.46 17.01
CA ASN A 289 6.18 -15.78 17.69
C ASN A 289 5.31 -14.52 17.93
N SER A 290 5.89 -13.38 18.35
CA SER A 290 5.16 -12.12 18.46
C SER A 290 4.59 -11.64 17.13
N ARG A 291 5.36 -11.77 16.04
CA ARG A 291 4.91 -11.42 14.69
C ARG A 291 3.76 -12.33 14.22
N HIS A 292 3.82 -13.63 14.53
CA HIS A 292 2.72 -14.56 14.24
C HIS A 292 1.47 -14.25 15.07
N GLN A 293 1.62 -14.01 16.38
CA GLN A 293 0.51 -13.69 17.28
C GLN A 293 -0.19 -12.39 16.89
N THR A 294 0.58 -11.37 16.50
CA THR A 294 0.03 -10.09 16.01
C THR A 294 -0.80 -10.27 14.75
N LEU A 295 -0.28 -10.98 13.75
CA LEU A 295 -1.03 -11.25 12.52
C LEU A 295 -2.30 -12.08 12.80
N ALA A 296 -2.17 -13.10 13.65
CA ALA A 296 -3.30 -13.93 14.08
C ALA A 296 -4.40 -13.10 14.77
N ALA A 297 -4.04 -12.19 15.69
CA ALA A 297 -4.99 -11.32 16.38
C ALA A 297 -5.73 -10.37 15.43
N ILE A 298 -5.05 -9.86 14.39
CA ILE A 298 -5.66 -9.03 13.36
C ILE A 298 -6.67 -9.84 12.52
N ILE A 299 -6.29 -11.05 12.10
CA ILE A 299 -7.17 -11.94 11.34
C ILE A 299 -8.40 -12.31 12.18
N ASP A 300 -8.22 -12.65 13.46
CA ASP A 300 -9.33 -12.90 14.39
C ASP A 300 -10.29 -11.71 14.45
N LYS A 301 -9.76 -10.48 14.58
CA LYS A 301 -10.59 -9.28 14.64
C LYS A 301 -11.39 -9.06 13.36
N ILE A 302 -10.79 -9.28 12.20
CA ILE A 302 -11.47 -9.16 10.89
C ILE A 302 -12.53 -10.25 10.75
N ALA A 303 -12.22 -11.49 11.13
CA ALA A 303 -13.14 -12.62 11.04
C ALA A 303 -14.46 -12.39 11.80
N THR A 304 -14.48 -11.52 12.82
CA THR A 304 -15.73 -11.12 13.50
C THR A 304 -16.74 -10.41 12.61
N GLN A 305 -16.33 -9.89 11.45
CA GLN A 305 -17.21 -9.25 10.46
C GLN A 305 -17.83 -10.24 9.46
N SER A 306 -17.55 -11.55 9.57
CA SER A 306 -18.01 -12.59 8.62
C SER A 306 -19.50 -12.94 8.66
N LYS A 307 -20.34 -12.06 9.23
CA LYS A 307 -21.78 -12.31 9.29
C LYS A 307 -22.37 -12.13 7.89
N PRO A 308 -22.93 -13.17 7.27
CA PRO A 308 -23.52 -13.03 5.97
C PRO A 308 -24.73 -12.10 6.02
N LEU A 309 -24.98 -11.41 4.93
CA LEU A 309 -26.20 -10.62 4.79
C LEU A 309 -27.43 -11.55 4.95
N PRO A 310 -28.38 -11.25 5.85
CA PRO A 310 -29.60 -12.05 5.97
C PRO A 310 -30.38 -12.08 4.66
N VAL A 311 -30.97 -13.22 4.31
CA VAL A 311 -31.75 -13.38 3.07
C VAL A 311 -32.90 -12.37 2.98
N ASP A 312 -33.50 -12.01 4.12
CA ASP A 312 -34.57 -11.00 4.21
C ASP A 312 -34.10 -9.60 3.76
N ASP A 313 -32.81 -9.31 3.87
CA ASP A 313 -32.20 -8.04 3.49
C ASP A 313 -31.76 -8.01 2.02
N TYR A 314 -31.78 -9.14 1.29
CA TYR A 314 -31.35 -9.20 -0.12
C TYR A 314 -32.15 -8.25 -1.01
N ASN A 315 -33.44 -8.10 -0.75
CA ASN A 315 -34.29 -7.21 -1.55
C ASN A 315 -34.03 -5.73 -1.23
N SER A 316 -33.39 -5.44 -0.11
CA SER A 316 -32.97 -4.08 0.28
C SER A 316 -31.60 -3.72 -0.32
N LEU A 317 -30.78 -4.71 -0.68
CA LEU A 317 -29.47 -4.50 -1.28
C LEU A 317 -29.59 -4.21 -2.78
N CYS A 318 -29.85 -2.95 -3.13
CA CYS A 318 -29.91 -2.49 -4.51
C CYS A 318 -28.52 -2.03 -4.97
N VAL A 319 -27.71 -2.92 -5.55
CA VAL A 319 -26.32 -2.61 -5.98
C VAL A 319 -26.05 -2.88 -7.46
N GLY A 320 -26.95 -3.59 -8.14
CA GLY A 320 -26.75 -3.99 -9.51
C GLY A 320 -27.84 -4.92 -10.04
N LYS A 321 -27.56 -5.51 -11.20
CA LYS A 321 -28.45 -6.48 -11.86
C LYS A 321 -27.66 -7.63 -12.46
N THR A 322 -28.34 -8.76 -12.61
CA THR A 322 -27.86 -9.93 -13.35
C THR A 322 -28.06 -9.74 -14.87
N LEU A 323 -27.47 -10.63 -15.68
CA LEU A 323 -27.61 -10.62 -17.15
C LEU A 323 -29.07 -10.76 -17.62
N ASP A 324 -29.91 -11.50 -16.89
CA ASP A 324 -31.35 -11.64 -17.14
C ASP A 324 -32.18 -10.46 -16.58
N LYS A 325 -31.52 -9.35 -16.22
CA LYS A 325 -32.11 -8.10 -15.73
C LYS A 325 -32.87 -8.23 -14.40
N LYS A 326 -32.56 -9.25 -13.60
CA LYS A 326 -33.05 -9.34 -12.21
C LYS A 326 -32.13 -8.56 -11.26
N PRO A 327 -32.62 -8.13 -10.09
CA PRO A 327 -31.76 -7.52 -9.07
C PRO A 327 -30.60 -8.44 -8.72
N TRP A 328 -29.39 -7.88 -8.63
CA TRP A 328 -28.22 -8.61 -8.15
C TRP A 328 -28.43 -9.04 -6.69
N LYS A 329 -28.01 -10.25 -6.37
CA LYS A 329 -28.09 -10.83 -5.02
C LYS A 329 -26.82 -11.60 -4.70
N PRO A 330 -26.47 -11.77 -3.41
CA PRO A 330 -25.28 -12.53 -2.99
C PRO A 330 -25.25 -14.01 -3.41
N ASP A 331 -26.36 -14.56 -3.91
CA ASP A 331 -26.51 -15.94 -4.37
C ASP A 331 -26.52 -16.10 -5.91
N VAL A 332 -26.16 -15.05 -6.65
CA VAL A 332 -26.06 -15.11 -8.12
C VAL A 332 -25.00 -16.13 -8.56
N ILE A 333 -25.25 -16.76 -9.71
CA ILE A 333 -24.30 -17.67 -10.38
C ILE A 333 -23.85 -17.01 -11.67
N PHE A 334 -22.54 -16.89 -11.84
CA PHE A 334 -21.91 -16.42 -13.06
C PHE A 334 -21.46 -17.58 -13.94
N LYS A 335 -21.21 -17.30 -15.22
CA LYS A 335 -20.55 -18.23 -16.13
C LYS A 335 -19.10 -17.83 -16.32
N SER A 336 -18.18 -18.78 -16.13
CA SER A 336 -16.76 -18.59 -16.42
C SER A 336 -16.54 -18.27 -17.90
N GLU A 337 -15.80 -17.22 -18.21
CA GLU A 337 -15.38 -16.88 -19.58
C GLU A 337 -14.35 -17.87 -20.13
N LYS A 338 -13.65 -18.59 -19.24
CA LYS A 338 -12.62 -19.57 -19.62
C LYS A 338 -13.21 -20.88 -20.15
N ASN A 339 -14.24 -21.41 -19.51
CA ASN A 339 -14.77 -22.76 -19.78
C ASN A 339 -16.31 -22.88 -19.74
N GLY A 340 -17.04 -21.80 -19.41
CA GLY A 340 -18.50 -21.81 -19.28
C GLY A 340 -19.06 -22.49 -18.03
N GLU A 341 -18.20 -22.89 -17.08
CA GLU A 341 -18.62 -23.48 -15.81
C GLU A 341 -19.35 -22.45 -14.92
N ASP A 342 -20.24 -22.95 -14.06
CA ASP A 342 -20.95 -22.13 -13.07
C ASP A 342 -20.01 -21.72 -11.93
N ILE A 343 -19.91 -20.42 -11.69
CA ILE A 343 -19.15 -19.83 -10.58
C ILE A 343 -20.15 -19.12 -9.66
N PRO A 344 -20.38 -19.60 -8.43
CA PRO A 344 -21.23 -18.91 -7.48
C PRO A 344 -20.57 -17.60 -7.01
N GLU A 345 -21.40 -16.58 -6.77
CA GLU A 345 -21.01 -15.40 -6.01
C GLU A 345 -20.64 -15.78 -4.57
N ARG A 346 -19.91 -14.89 -3.91
CA ARG A 346 -19.32 -15.11 -2.61
C ARG A 346 -19.55 -13.92 -1.71
N ASP A 347 -19.84 -14.22 -0.46
CA ASP A 347 -19.73 -13.24 0.61
C ASP A 347 -18.28 -13.19 1.09
N ASN A 348 -17.66 -12.02 0.89
CA ASN A 348 -16.27 -11.78 1.25
C ASN A 348 -16.11 -11.02 2.57
N HIS A 349 -17.18 -10.79 3.33
CA HIS A 349 -17.08 -10.14 4.64
C HIS A 349 -16.28 -11.02 5.63
N GLY A 350 -15.48 -10.37 6.47
CA GLY A 350 -14.60 -10.99 7.45
C GLY A 350 -13.38 -11.70 6.83
N ARG A 351 -12.89 -11.25 5.67
CA ARG A 351 -11.74 -11.84 4.99
C ARG A 351 -10.50 -10.94 4.99
N PHE A 352 -9.34 -11.57 5.15
CA PHE A 352 -8.01 -10.98 5.07
C PHE A 352 -7.28 -11.56 3.85
N TYR A 353 -6.93 -10.69 2.90
CA TYR A 353 -6.32 -11.06 1.63
C TYR A 353 -4.83 -10.69 1.61
N ILE A 354 -3.99 -11.67 1.29
CA ILE A 354 -2.57 -11.50 1.02
C ILE A 354 -2.34 -11.58 -0.49
N TYR A 355 -1.94 -10.48 -1.11
CA TYR A 355 -1.54 -10.48 -2.50
C TYR A 355 -0.03 -10.34 -2.58
N CYS A 356 0.63 -11.39 -3.06
CA CYS A 356 2.07 -11.44 -3.18
C CYS A 356 2.53 -11.44 -4.64
N ASN A 357 3.72 -10.86 -4.85
CA ASN A 357 4.39 -10.80 -6.14
C ASN A 357 5.84 -11.28 -5.98
N PRO A 358 6.22 -12.46 -6.53
CA PRO A 358 7.58 -12.96 -6.50
C PRO A 358 8.61 -12.06 -7.18
N HIS A 359 8.16 -11.19 -8.10
CA HIS A 359 9.01 -10.27 -8.84
C HIS A 359 9.30 -8.98 -8.09
N ASP A 360 8.59 -8.74 -6.98
CA ASP A 360 8.80 -7.57 -6.14
C ASP A 360 10.18 -7.62 -5.49
N ARG A 361 11.15 -6.93 -6.11
CA ARG A 361 12.56 -6.92 -5.68
C ARG A 361 12.75 -6.24 -4.34
N VAL A 362 11.91 -5.24 -4.03
CA VAL A 362 11.99 -4.57 -2.73
C VAL A 362 11.58 -5.56 -1.65
N MET A 363 10.41 -6.18 -1.80
CA MET A 363 9.91 -7.14 -0.80
C MET A 363 10.74 -8.43 -0.74
N GLY A 364 11.38 -8.82 -1.84
CA GLY A 364 12.31 -9.95 -1.96
C GLY A 364 13.74 -9.69 -1.49
N ALA A 365 14.05 -8.47 -1.04
CA ALA A 365 15.35 -8.17 -0.45
C ALA A 365 15.52 -8.92 0.89
N SER A 366 16.72 -9.43 1.13
CA SER A 366 17.13 -10.19 2.31
C SER A 366 16.83 -9.51 3.66
N PRO A 367 16.84 -8.16 3.80
CA PRO A 367 16.41 -7.53 5.04
C PRO A 367 14.90 -7.59 5.29
N LEU A 368 14.10 -7.86 4.24
CA LEU A 368 12.64 -7.86 4.28
C LEU A 368 12.09 -9.30 4.25
N LEU A 369 12.25 -10.01 3.13
CA LEU A 369 11.67 -11.33 2.83
C LEU A 369 10.25 -11.46 3.38
N SER A 370 9.38 -10.58 2.90
CA SER A 370 8.10 -10.29 3.53
C SER A 370 6.93 -11.11 2.96
N LEU A 371 5.75 -10.96 3.58
CA LEU A 371 4.49 -11.52 3.06
C LEU A 371 4.15 -11.01 1.66
N GLY A 372 4.53 -9.78 1.32
CA GLY A 372 4.32 -9.21 -0.01
C GLY A 372 5.08 -9.90 -1.12
N TRP A 373 6.19 -10.57 -0.79
CA TRP A 373 6.98 -11.32 -1.77
C TRP A 373 6.51 -12.77 -1.90
N VAL A 374 6.41 -13.49 -0.77
CA VAL A 374 6.18 -14.95 -0.76
C VAL A 374 4.79 -15.38 -0.26
N GLY A 375 4.07 -14.49 0.42
CA GLY A 375 2.85 -14.84 1.15
C GLY A 375 3.13 -15.80 2.31
N LEU A 376 2.19 -16.69 2.61
CA LEU A 376 2.39 -17.74 3.61
C LEU A 376 2.93 -19.01 2.95
N LYS A 377 4.22 -19.26 3.13
CA LYS A 377 4.93 -20.44 2.62
C LYS A 377 4.42 -21.73 3.25
N ASN A 378 4.26 -22.79 2.45
CA ASN A 378 3.93 -24.12 2.96
C ASN A 378 5.08 -24.71 3.78
N ASN A 379 4.74 -25.61 4.69
CA ASN A 379 5.73 -26.35 5.46
C ASN A 379 6.58 -27.26 4.53
N PRO A 380 7.76 -27.73 4.98
CA PRO A 380 8.62 -28.61 4.17
C PRO A 380 7.95 -29.91 3.70
N ASP A 381 6.94 -30.40 4.43
CA ASP A 381 6.13 -31.58 4.05
C ASP A 381 5.04 -31.27 2.99
N GLY A 382 4.93 -30.01 2.57
CA GLY A 382 3.94 -29.53 1.62
C GLY A 382 2.56 -29.23 2.22
N SER A 383 2.40 -29.30 3.55
CA SER A 383 1.18 -28.87 4.21
C SER A 383 1.08 -27.33 4.25
N PRO A 384 -0.13 -26.74 4.19
CA PRO A 384 -0.30 -25.30 4.30
C PRO A 384 0.26 -24.73 5.61
N HIS A 385 0.66 -23.45 5.58
CA HIS A 385 1.09 -22.72 6.77
C HIS A 385 0.05 -22.82 7.91
N SER A 386 0.49 -22.83 9.16
CA SER A 386 -0.38 -23.00 10.35
C SER A 386 -1.53 -21.97 10.40
N LEU A 387 -1.25 -20.71 10.06
CA LEU A 387 -2.26 -19.66 9.96
C LEU A 387 -3.32 -19.94 8.88
N MET A 388 -2.93 -20.50 7.73
CA MET A 388 -3.88 -20.88 6.67
C MET A 388 -4.85 -21.96 7.14
N MET A 389 -4.37 -22.90 7.96
CA MET A 389 -5.19 -23.97 8.52
C MET A 389 -6.11 -23.45 9.64
N LYS A 390 -5.58 -22.63 10.56
CA LYS A 390 -6.32 -22.08 11.69
C LYS A 390 -7.46 -21.15 11.25
N TYR A 391 -7.21 -20.32 10.23
CA TYR A 391 -8.14 -19.28 9.77
C TYR A 391 -8.80 -19.62 8.43
N LYS A 392 -9.00 -20.90 8.14
CA LYS A 392 -9.67 -21.34 6.91
C LYS A 392 -11.04 -20.65 6.77
N GLY A 393 -11.28 -20.00 5.64
CA GLY A 393 -12.48 -19.21 5.39
C GLY A 393 -12.36 -17.71 5.72
N HIS A 394 -11.27 -17.30 6.38
CA HIS A 394 -11.00 -15.91 6.73
C HIS A 394 -9.67 -15.39 6.17
N ILE A 395 -8.70 -16.26 5.89
CA ILE A 395 -7.46 -15.87 5.22
C ILE A 395 -7.41 -16.40 3.79
N PHE A 396 -7.07 -15.52 2.85
CA PHE A 396 -6.95 -15.83 1.44
C PHE A 396 -5.65 -15.27 0.89
N GLN A 397 -5.02 -15.99 -0.02
CA GLN A 397 -3.82 -15.51 -0.68
C GLN A 397 -3.87 -15.76 -2.19
N ARG A 398 -3.37 -14.78 -2.93
CA ARG A 398 -3.17 -14.85 -4.38
C ARG A 398 -1.75 -14.42 -4.71
N ILE A 399 -1.26 -14.96 -5.82
CA ILE A 399 0.07 -14.70 -6.35
C ILE A 399 -0.10 -14.12 -7.75
N LEU A 400 0.64 -13.05 -8.05
CA LEU A 400 0.77 -12.53 -9.39
C LEU A 400 2.22 -12.77 -9.84
N ALA A 401 2.40 -13.67 -10.80
CA ALA A 401 3.73 -14.09 -11.26
C ALA A 401 3.70 -14.43 -12.74
N ARG A 402 4.85 -14.31 -13.40
CA ARG A 402 4.97 -14.42 -14.87
C ARG A 402 4.71 -15.84 -15.40
N TRP A 403 4.89 -16.85 -14.54
CA TRP A 403 4.68 -18.26 -14.86
C TRP A 403 3.37 -18.84 -14.29
N LEU A 404 2.51 -18.04 -13.65
CA LEU A 404 1.29 -18.52 -12.99
C LEU A 404 0.05 -17.78 -13.49
N PRO A 405 -1.11 -18.47 -13.62
CA PRO A 405 -2.38 -17.77 -13.76
C PRO A 405 -2.78 -17.13 -12.43
N CYS A 406 -3.57 -16.06 -12.49
CA CYS A 406 -4.11 -15.41 -11.30
C CYS A 406 -5.65 -15.36 -11.37
N GLY A 407 -6.32 -15.82 -10.32
CA GLY A 407 -7.78 -15.94 -10.31
C GLY A 407 -8.32 -17.28 -10.81
N ASP A 408 -7.46 -18.24 -11.16
CA ASP A 408 -7.88 -19.62 -11.52
C ASP A 408 -8.30 -20.43 -10.28
N LYS A 409 -8.70 -21.68 -10.48
CA LYS A 409 -9.07 -22.61 -9.40
C LYS A 409 -7.97 -22.67 -8.32
N PRO A 410 -8.35 -22.72 -7.01
CA PRO A 410 -7.41 -22.87 -5.91
C PRO A 410 -6.40 -24.00 -6.12
N ASN A 411 -5.13 -23.73 -5.86
CA ASN A 411 -4.05 -24.70 -5.90
C ASN A 411 -3.19 -24.62 -4.63
N PRO A 412 -3.38 -25.54 -3.66
CA PRO A 412 -2.69 -25.48 -2.38
C PRO A 412 -1.20 -25.81 -2.45
N LYS A 413 -0.71 -26.31 -3.61
CA LYS A 413 0.69 -26.68 -3.85
C LYS A 413 1.28 -25.89 -5.02
N THR A 414 0.89 -24.62 -5.14
CA THR A 414 1.41 -23.74 -6.19
C THR A 414 2.92 -23.58 -6.04
N SER A 415 3.67 -23.83 -7.12
CA SER A 415 5.12 -23.68 -7.15
C SER A 415 5.53 -22.21 -7.09
N PHE A 416 6.40 -21.85 -6.16
CA PHE A 416 7.03 -20.53 -6.14
C PHE A 416 8.23 -20.44 -7.10
N THR A 417 8.77 -21.58 -7.53
CA THR A 417 9.88 -21.63 -8.48
C THR A 417 9.36 -21.41 -9.91
N PRO A 418 10.03 -20.55 -10.73
CA PRO A 418 9.68 -20.31 -12.13
C PRO A 418 9.68 -21.60 -12.96
N ALA A 419 8.69 -21.74 -13.83
CA ALA A 419 8.52 -22.89 -14.73
C ALA A 419 8.63 -22.52 -16.22
N ASP A 420 8.98 -21.27 -16.53
CA ASP A 420 9.00 -20.71 -17.88
C ASP A 420 10.41 -20.67 -18.51
N GLY A 421 11.40 -21.26 -17.85
CA GLY A 421 12.78 -21.37 -18.35
C GLY A 421 13.62 -20.09 -18.24
N LYS A 422 13.06 -18.99 -17.71
CA LYS A 422 13.78 -17.74 -17.42
C LYS A 422 14.27 -17.74 -15.96
N PRO A 423 15.40 -17.09 -15.64
CA PRO A 423 15.93 -17.01 -14.28
C PRO A 423 14.96 -16.28 -13.33
N PHE A 424 15.03 -16.55 -12.02
CA PHE A 424 14.15 -15.88 -11.05
C PHE A 424 14.31 -14.35 -11.09
N TRP A 425 15.56 -13.89 -11.05
CA TRP A 425 15.95 -12.51 -11.31
C TRP A 425 16.54 -12.41 -12.72
N ASP A 426 16.06 -11.46 -13.52
CA ASP A 426 16.52 -11.22 -14.91
C ASP A 426 18.02 -10.91 -15.01
N ASP A 427 18.59 -10.25 -13.99
CA ASP A 427 20.00 -9.89 -13.88
C ASP A 427 20.85 -10.85 -13.01
N ASN A 428 20.29 -12.02 -12.63
CA ASN A 428 20.84 -12.97 -11.65
C ASN A 428 20.81 -12.52 -10.18
N GLY A 429 20.22 -11.36 -9.88
CA GLY A 429 20.13 -10.81 -8.53
C GLY A 429 21.42 -10.12 -8.07
N ASP A 430 21.34 -9.46 -6.92
CA ASP A 430 22.44 -8.76 -6.26
C ASP A 430 22.73 -9.34 -4.86
N LEU A 431 23.66 -8.74 -4.11
CA LEU A 431 24.05 -9.19 -2.76
C LEU A 431 22.88 -9.15 -1.76
N PHE A 432 21.89 -8.28 -1.99
CA PHE A 432 20.77 -8.04 -1.10
C PHE A 432 19.50 -8.74 -1.54
N THR A 433 19.37 -9.21 -2.77
CA THR A 433 18.24 -10.04 -3.20
C THR A 433 18.40 -11.49 -2.72
N TYR A 434 17.26 -12.15 -2.50
CA TYR A 434 17.26 -13.57 -2.23
C TYR A 434 17.71 -14.38 -3.46
N ASN A 435 18.85 -15.07 -3.37
CA ASN A 435 19.45 -15.76 -4.53
C ASN A 435 19.35 -17.31 -4.47
N ASN A 436 18.74 -17.89 -3.43
CA ASN A 436 18.67 -19.35 -3.27
C ASN A 436 17.30 -19.93 -3.67
N THR A 437 17.06 -20.14 -4.96
CA THR A 437 15.77 -20.54 -5.54
C THR A 437 15.36 -22.00 -5.28
N GLY A 438 15.62 -22.54 -4.08
CA GLY A 438 15.17 -23.87 -3.68
C GLY A 438 13.68 -24.10 -4.00
N TYR A 439 13.26 -25.36 -4.08
CA TYR A 439 11.87 -25.67 -4.37
C TYR A 439 10.99 -25.54 -3.12
N TRP A 440 9.94 -24.72 -3.20
CA TRP A 440 8.86 -24.73 -2.21
C TRP A 440 7.53 -24.36 -2.85
N THR A 441 6.46 -24.61 -2.09
CA THR A 441 5.10 -24.35 -2.53
C THR A 441 4.40 -23.36 -1.61
N VAL A 442 3.32 -22.79 -2.13
CA VAL A 442 2.50 -21.78 -1.48
C VAL A 442 1.02 -22.15 -1.67
N ASN A 443 0.21 -22.03 -0.63
CA ASN A 443 -1.20 -22.40 -0.68
C ASN A 443 -2.07 -21.29 -1.29
N ILE A 444 -2.27 -21.29 -2.61
CA ILE A 444 -3.17 -20.33 -3.27
C ILE A 444 -4.60 -20.82 -3.14
N ASN A 445 -5.37 -20.18 -2.27
CA ASN A 445 -6.73 -20.57 -1.91
C ASN A 445 -7.81 -19.58 -2.33
N GLY A 446 -7.45 -18.44 -2.94
CA GLY A 446 -8.42 -17.50 -3.51
C GLY A 446 -9.29 -18.18 -4.58
N GLU A 447 -10.60 -18.00 -4.50
CA GLU A 447 -11.55 -18.70 -5.37
C GLU A 447 -11.42 -18.28 -6.84
N GLU A 448 -11.89 -19.14 -7.75
CA GLU A 448 -11.88 -18.89 -9.19
C GLU A 448 -12.73 -17.66 -9.53
N VAL A 449 -12.23 -16.73 -10.33
CA VAL A 449 -12.98 -15.56 -10.84
C VAL A 449 -13.49 -15.84 -12.25
N ILE A 450 -14.46 -15.05 -12.72
CA ILE A 450 -15.11 -15.33 -14.01
C ILE A 450 -14.16 -15.24 -15.21
N ASN A 451 -13.14 -14.37 -15.12
CA ASN A 451 -12.16 -14.14 -16.18
C ASN A 451 -10.75 -14.10 -15.54
N PRO A 452 -10.15 -15.26 -15.24
CA PRO A 452 -8.82 -15.31 -14.63
C PRO A 452 -7.75 -14.78 -15.60
N ILE A 453 -6.73 -14.14 -15.05
CA ILE A 453 -5.54 -13.76 -15.81
C ILE A 453 -4.78 -15.04 -16.17
N GLN A 454 -4.59 -15.27 -17.46
CA GLN A 454 -3.93 -16.47 -17.95
C GLN A 454 -2.41 -16.29 -17.94
N THR A 455 -1.65 -17.37 -17.75
CA THR A 455 -0.17 -17.34 -17.78
C THR A 455 0.38 -16.69 -19.06
N ARG A 456 -0.28 -16.88 -20.21
CA ARG A 456 0.12 -16.27 -21.49
C ARG A 456 0.01 -14.73 -21.52
N GLU A 457 -0.81 -14.15 -20.66
CA GLU A 457 -0.95 -12.69 -20.51
C GLU A 457 0.16 -12.11 -19.60
N MET A 458 0.90 -12.98 -18.91
CA MET A 458 1.89 -12.61 -17.89
C MET A 458 3.35 -12.74 -18.36
N VAL A 459 3.58 -13.05 -19.64
CA VAL A 459 4.91 -13.37 -20.19
C VAL A 459 5.90 -12.20 -20.09
N ASP A 460 5.39 -10.98 -20.22
CA ASP A 460 6.13 -9.71 -20.18
C ASP A 460 5.77 -8.91 -18.92
N PHE A 461 5.44 -9.61 -17.83
CA PHE A 461 4.99 -8.98 -16.58
C PHE A 461 6.10 -8.22 -15.84
N ASP A 462 7.31 -8.78 -15.79
CA ASP A 462 8.46 -8.19 -15.12
C ASP A 462 9.26 -7.29 -16.07
N GLU A 463 9.56 -6.07 -15.62
CA GLU A 463 10.40 -5.15 -16.37
C GLU A 463 11.89 -5.47 -16.19
N THR A 464 12.71 -5.17 -17.20
CA THR A 464 14.15 -5.44 -17.18
C THR A 464 14.98 -4.23 -17.59
N ARG A 465 16.11 -4.04 -16.92
CA ARG A 465 17.18 -3.11 -17.36
C ARG A 465 18.30 -3.80 -18.14
N VAL A 466 18.27 -5.13 -18.24
CA VAL A 466 19.35 -5.90 -18.87
C VAL A 466 19.45 -5.52 -20.34
N GLY A 467 20.66 -5.14 -20.77
CA GLY A 467 20.93 -4.71 -22.14
C GLY A 467 20.65 -3.23 -22.42
N LEU A 468 20.27 -2.44 -21.43
CA LEU A 468 20.21 -0.97 -21.54
C LEU A 468 21.59 -0.37 -21.22
N GLU A 469 21.95 0.69 -21.94
CA GLU A 469 23.21 1.41 -21.74
C GLU A 469 22.94 2.80 -21.14
N GLU A 470 23.80 3.21 -20.19
CA GLU A 470 23.76 4.57 -19.66
C GLU A 470 24.12 5.57 -20.76
N LEU A 471 23.28 6.58 -20.95
CA LEU A 471 23.48 7.64 -21.94
C LEU A 471 23.75 8.97 -21.23
N PRO A 472 24.96 9.19 -20.67
CA PRO A 472 25.25 10.42 -19.93
C PRO A 472 25.14 11.65 -20.84
N ASN A 473 24.55 12.72 -20.32
CA ASN A 473 24.34 14.01 -21.00
C ASN A 473 23.33 14.01 -22.16
N GLU A 474 22.64 12.90 -22.41
CA GLU A 474 21.50 12.88 -23.35
C GLU A 474 20.22 13.32 -22.64
N GLU A 475 19.35 14.03 -23.35
CA GLU A 475 18.03 14.43 -22.85
C GLU A 475 17.08 13.22 -22.77
N TYR A 476 17.11 12.36 -23.79
CA TYR A 476 16.29 11.16 -23.90
C TYR A 476 17.13 9.91 -23.67
N GLY A 477 16.73 9.10 -22.69
CA GLY A 477 17.42 7.86 -22.39
C GLY A 477 16.60 6.93 -21.50
N HIS A 478 17.32 6.17 -20.69
CA HIS A 478 16.79 5.17 -19.74
C HIS A 478 17.15 5.49 -18.30
N GLY A 479 18.00 6.51 -18.08
CA GLY A 479 18.43 6.92 -16.76
C GLY A 479 17.32 7.62 -15.98
N TRP A 480 17.40 7.50 -14.66
CA TRP A 480 16.44 8.00 -13.69
C TRP A 480 16.08 9.49 -13.89
N GLY A 481 17.07 10.32 -14.24
CA GLY A 481 16.90 11.75 -14.45
C GLY A 481 16.62 12.19 -15.89
N GLN A 482 16.40 11.25 -16.80
CA GLN A 482 16.21 11.52 -18.24
C GLN A 482 14.73 11.49 -18.64
N LEU A 483 14.43 12.00 -19.84
CA LEU A 483 13.15 11.74 -20.49
C LEU A 483 13.16 10.35 -21.12
N SER A 484 12.03 9.65 -21.03
CA SER A 484 11.88 8.29 -21.51
C SER A 484 12.00 8.23 -23.02
N LYS A 485 13.14 7.72 -23.49
CA LYS A 485 13.38 7.46 -24.90
C LYS A 485 12.33 6.51 -25.49
N LYS A 486 11.93 5.50 -24.72
CA LYS A 486 10.91 4.50 -25.11
C LYS A 486 9.55 5.15 -25.39
N ILE A 487 9.13 6.12 -24.57
CA ILE A 487 7.86 6.83 -24.77
C ILE A 487 7.97 7.80 -25.93
N HIS A 488 9.06 8.57 -25.98
CA HIS A 488 9.30 9.54 -27.04
C HIS A 488 9.33 8.88 -28.43
N ASP A 489 10.09 7.81 -28.59
CA ASP A 489 10.19 7.10 -29.88
C ASP A 489 8.85 6.48 -30.32
N LYS A 490 7.95 6.14 -29.38
CA LYS A 490 6.64 5.53 -29.66
C LYS A 490 5.52 6.53 -29.89
N THR A 491 5.52 7.65 -29.18
CA THR A 491 4.36 8.56 -29.08
C THR A 491 4.70 10.01 -29.42
N GLY A 492 5.99 10.36 -29.47
CA GLY A 492 6.46 11.74 -29.56
C GLY A 492 6.37 12.51 -28.23
N GLU A 493 5.82 11.92 -27.16
CA GLU A 493 5.66 12.59 -25.87
C GLU A 493 6.98 12.62 -25.08
N SER A 494 7.24 13.76 -24.43
CA SER A 494 8.35 13.97 -23.51
C SER A 494 7.88 13.70 -22.08
N LYS A 495 8.06 12.45 -21.61
CA LYS A 495 7.74 12.04 -20.23
C LYS A 495 9.01 11.67 -19.49
N PRO A 496 9.16 12.03 -18.20
CA PRO A 496 10.29 11.55 -17.40
C PRO A 496 10.30 10.02 -17.33
N VAL A 497 11.48 9.41 -17.23
CA VAL A 497 11.61 7.98 -16.90
C VAL A 497 11.00 7.71 -15.53
N ASP A 498 11.26 8.60 -14.58
CA ASP A 498 10.76 8.57 -13.21
C ASP A 498 10.54 10.01 -12.73
N ASP A 499 9.40 10.27 -12.09
CA ASP A 499 9.00 11.61 -11.68
C ASP A 499 9.59 12.04 -10.32
N THR A 500 10.25 11.14 -9.60
CA THR A 500 10.83 11.41 -8.28
C THR A 500 12.20 12.06 -8.35
N PHE A 501 12.96 11.89 -9.44
CA PHE A 501 14.35 12.36 -9.58
C PHE A 501 14.54 13.82 -9.17
N LYS A 502 13.60 14.70 -9.55
CA LYS A 502 13.67 16.14 -9.26
C LYS A 502 13.69 16.45 -7.76
N ASN A 503 13.00 15.65 -6.96
CA ASN A 503 12.92 15.81 -5.50
C ASN A 503 14.13 15.18 -4.79
N TYR A 504 14.92 14.39 -5.51
CA TYR A 504 16.04 13.63 -4.96
C TYR A 504 17.40 14.21 -5.36
N ILE A 505 17.57 14.79 -6.55
CA ILE A 505 18.88 15.19 -7.07
C ILE A 505 19.66 16.11 -6.12
N ASN A 506 18.96 16.98 -5.39
CA ASN A 506 19.58 17.90 -4.44
C ASN A 506 20.07 17.23 -3.15
N LEU A 507 19.61 16.01 -2.86
CA LEU A 507 20.04 15.20 -1.72
C LEU A 507 21.40 14.54 -1.95
N TYR A 508 21.83 14.38 -3.20
CA TYR A 508 23.11 13.75 -3.53
C TYR A 508 24.26 14.76 -3.34
N PRO A 509 25.36 14.36 -2.67
CA PRO A 509 26.50 15.23 -2.47
C PRO A 509 27.20 15.53 -3.80
N TYR A 510 27.79 16.72 -3.87
CA TYR A 510 28.70 17.09 -4.96
C TYR A 510 30.00 16.29 -4.85
N GLN A 511 30.51 15.81 -5.99
CA GLN A 511 31.81 15.15 -6.06
C GLN A 511 32.94 16.11 -6.43
N GLN A 512 34.19 15.66 -6.25
CA GLN A 512 35.38 16.35 -6.74
C GLN A 512 35.72 15.82 -8.13
N VAL A 513 35.76 16.71 -9.12
CA VAL A 513 36.12 16.40 -10.51
C VAL A 513 37.60 16.69 -10.70
N LEU A 514 38.36 15.69 -11.15
CA LEU A 514 39.77 15.85 -11.51
C LEU A 514 39.89 16.72 -12.77
N THR A 515 40.52 17.89 -12.65
CA THR A 515 40.65 18.85 -13.77
C THR A 515 42.02 18.83 -14.42
N GLY A 516 43.00 18.17 -13.81
CA GLY A 516 44.35 18.07 -14.35
C GLY A 516 45.38 17.73 -13.29
N TYR A 517 46.65 17.90 -13.66
CA TYR A 517 47.79 17.67 -12.77
C TYR A 517 48.72 18.89 -12.79
N GLU A 518 49.06 19.39 -11.60
CA GLU A 518 50.04 20.45 -11.43
C GLU A 518 51.46 19.87 -11.27
N PRO A 519 52.47 20.37 -12.01
CA PRO A 519 53.85 19.94 -11.83
C PRO A 519 54.39 20.30 -10.44
N THR A 520 55.11 19.37 -9.83
CA THR A 520 55.80 19.55 -8.54
C THR A 520 57.25 19.08 -8.65
N THR A 521 58.09 19.45 -7.67
CA THR A 521 59.53 19.09 -7.64
C THR A 521 59.78 17.57 -7.69
N TYR A 522 58.80 16.74 -7.33
CA TYR A 522 58.93 15.28 -7.26
C TYR A 522 57.90 14.52 -8.12
N GLY A 523 57.16 15.19 -9.02
CA GLY A 523 56.13 14.54 -9.84
C GLY A 523 54.99 15.49 -10.23
N ALA A 524 53.76 14.97 -10.30
CA ALA A 524 52.57 15.78 -10.59
C ALA A 524 51.48 15.54 -9.53
N ARG A 525 50.83 16.62 -9.08
CA ARG A 525 49.76 16.58 -8.08
C ARG A 525 48.40 16.73 -8.76
N PRO A 526 47.41 15.86 -8.48
CA PRO A 526 46.07 16.02 -9.02
C PRO A 526 45.40 17.30 -8.49
N VAL A 527 44.78 18.05 -9.41
CA VAL A 527 43.97 19.24 -9.11
C VAL A 527 42.51 18.88 -9.29
N TYR A 528 41.69 19.22 -8.30
CA TYR A 528 40.27 18.96 -8.30
C TYR A 528 39.48 20.26 -8.25
N ARG A 529 38.29 20.25 -8.84
CA ARG A 529 37.24 21.24 -8.59
C ARG A 529 35.98 20.55 -8.10
N ARG A 530 35.12 21.32 -7.45
CA ARG A 530 33.76 20.87 -7.15
C ARG A 530 32.97 20.67 -8.45
N GLU A 531 32.24 19.57 -8.53
CA GLU A 531 31.24 19.27 -9.55
C GLU A 531 30.20 20.40 -9.65
N THR A 532 29.72 20.73 -10.86
CA THR A 532 28.61 21.68 -11.05
C THR A 532 27.25 21.02 -10.80
N ALA A 533 26.17 21.79 -10.72
CA ALA A 533 24.82 21.23 -10.53
C ALA A 533 24.40 20.37 -11.73
N GLU A 534 24.75 20.80 -12.94
CA GLU A 534 24.48 20.10 -14.20
C GLU A 534 25.28 18.80 -14.28
N GLU A 535 26.55 18.81 -13.87
CA GLU A 535 27.38 17.61 -13.83
C GLU A 535 26.85 16.58 -12.82
N ARG A 536 26.41 17.04 -11.65
CA ARG A 536 25.75 16.17 -10.65
C ARG A 536 24.47 15.56 -11.22
N ALA A 537 23.64 16.38 -11.87
CA ALA A 537 22.41 15.92 -12.51
C ALA A 537 22.69 14.88 -13.62
N ALA A 538 23.71 15.09 -14.44
CA ALA A 538 24.11 14.13 -15.46
C ALA A 538 24.69 12.84 -14.86
N ARG A 539 25.50 12.94 -13.79
CA ARG A 539 26.12 11.80 -13.11
C ARG A 539 25.09 10.91 -12.43
N VAL A 540 24.15 11.48 -11.69
CA VAL A 540 23.10 10.71 -10.98
C VAL A 540 21.99 10.34 -11.94
N GLY A 541 21.58 11.25 -12.82
CA GLY A 541 20.45 11.07 -13.72
C GLY A 541 20.66 10.03 -14.82
N LYS A 542 21.90 9.68 -15.16
CA LYS A 542 22.20 8.59 -16.12
C LYS A 542 21.97 7.19 -15.54
N TYR A 543 21.89 7.05 -14.21
CA TYR A 543 21.75 5.75 -13.56
C TYR A 543 20.46 5.07 -13.99
N ILE A 544 20.55 3.84 -14.49
CA ILE A 544 19.39 3.05 -14.91
C ILE A 544 18.91 2.25 -13.72
N SER A 545 17.84 2.75 -13.07
CA SER A 545 17.16 2.07 -11.97
C SER A 545 16.82 0.63 -12.34
N GLN A 546 17.05 -0.29 -11.40
CA GLN A 546 16.52 -1.64 -11.52
C GLN A 546 14.99 -1.57 -11.33
N PRO A 547 14.18 -2.02 -12.31
CA PRO A 547 12.74 -2.10 -12.13
C PRO A 547 12.41 -2.95 -10.90
N THR A 548 11.53 -2.42 -10.06
CA THR A 548 11.26 -3.00 -8.73
C THR A 548 10.12 -4.00 -8.74
N ASP A 549 9.26 -3.90 -9.75
CA ASP A 549 7.94 -4.51 -9.84
C ASP A 549 7.05 -4.32 -8.59
N HIS A 550 7.39 -3.36 -7.73
CA HIS A 550 6.80 -3.23 -6.39
C HIS A 550 5.35 -2.74 -6.44
N SER A 551 5.04 -1.82 -7.35
CA SER A 551 3.69 -1.27 -7.53
C SER A 551 2.91 -1.93 -8.67
N THR A 552 3.37 -3.07 -9.19
CA THR A 552 2.70 -3.79 -10.31
C THR A 552 1.33 -4.33 -9.92
N LEU A 553 1.16 -4.83 -8.68
CA LEU A 553 -0.14 -5.32 -8.19
C LEU A 553 -1.23 -4.24 -8.28
N PRO A 554 -1.10 -3.07 -7.61
CA PRO A 554 -2.14 -2.04 -7.69
C PRO A 554 -2.24 -1.36 -9.07
N ASN A 555 -1.17 -1.33 -9.87
CA ASN A 555 -1.20 -0.74 -11.22
C ASN A 555 -1.69 -1.71 -12.31
N SER A 556 -1.78 -3.01 -12.05
CA SER A 556 -2.26 -3.97 -13.04
C SER A 556 -3.76 -3.83 -13.23
N LYS A 557 -4.16 -3.35 -14.42
CA LYS A 557 -5.57 -3.14 -14.78
C LYS A 557 -6.34 -4.44 -14.74
N GLU A 558 -5.76 -5.51 -15.27
CA GLU A 558 -6.31 -6.85 -15.31
C GLU A 558 -6.48 -7.41 -13.90
N PHE A 559 -5.49 -7.24 -13.02
CA PHE A 559 -5.57 -7.72 -11.65
C PHE A 559 -6.67 -7.00 -10.87
N MET A 560 -6.70 -5.67 -10.93
CA MET A 560 -7.70 -4.86 -10.23
C MET A 560 -9.12 -5.12 -10.74
N SER A 561 -9.31 -5.20 -12.07
CA SER A 561 -10.63 -5.36 -12.68
C SER A 561 -11.15 -6.81 -12.67
N ARG A 562 -10.29 -7.81 -12.84
CA ARG A 562 -10.71 -9.21 -12.98
C ARG A 562 -10.60 -10.02 -11.69
N VAL A 563 -9.69 -9.65 -10.79
CA VAL A 563 -9.42 -10.40 -9.55
C VAL A 563 -9.93 -9.62 -8.33
N VAL A 564 -9.37 -8.44 -8.06
CA VAL A 564 -9.68 -7.67 -6.85
C VAL A 564 -11.16 -7.27 -6.79
N ALA A 565 -11.75 -6.88 -7.92
CA ALA A 565 -13.18 -6.56 -8.00
C ALA A 565 -14.11 -7.71 -7.55
N TYR A 566 -13.68 -8.98 -7.66
CA TYR A 566 -14.43 -10.16 -7.23
C TYR A 566 -14.11 -10.62 -5.80
N ASP A 567 -12.98 -10.19 -5.26
CA ASP A 567 -12.59 -10.45 -3.87
C ASP A 567 -13.15 -9.40 -2.90
N LEU A 568 -13.63 -8.26 -3.39
CA LEU A 568 -14.34 -7.29 -2.54
C LEU A 568 -15.65 -7.87 -1.98
N PRO A 569 -15.99 -7.61 -0.71
CA PRO A 569 -17.34 -7.81 -0.21
C PRO A 569 -18.28 -6.79 -0.87
N ILE A 570 -19.49 -7.24 -1.21
CA ILE A 570 -20.57 -6.38 -1.69
C ILE A 570 -21.58 -6.26 -0.56
N GLY A 571 -21.90 -5.03 -0.16
CA GLY A 571 -22.87 -4.79 0.91
C GLY A 571 -23.46 -3.38 0.86
N PHE A 572 -24.08 -2.97 1.96
CA PHE A 572 -24.75 -1.68 2.03
C PHE A 572 -23.76 -0.51 1.99
N CYS A 573 -24.21 0.61 1.42
CA CYS A 573 -23.50 1.88 1.40
C CYS A 573 -24.52 3.01 1.42
N ASP A 574 -25.23 3.15 2.54
CA ASP A 574 -26.22 4.19 2.75
C ASP A 574 -25.57 5.60 2.68
N ALA A 575 -24.28 5.71 3.03
CA ALA A 575 -23.49 6.93 2.88
C ALA A 575 -23.45 7.47 1.44
N SER A 576 -23.58 6.58 0.44
CA SER A 576 -23.54 6.98 -0.99
C SER A 576 -24.66 7.95 -1.40
N MET A 577 -25.73 8.05 -0.60
CA MET A 577 -26.85 8.97 -0.83
C MET A 577 -26.71 10.29 -0.05
N ASN A 578 -25.55 10.57 0.55
CA ASN A 578 -25.28 11.81 1.26
C ASN A 578 -23.96 12.43 0.77
N LYS A 579 -24.06 13.33 -0.22
CA LYS A 579 -22.89 13.93 -0.87
C LYS A 579 -22.00 14.70 0.10
N ALA A 580 -22.58 15.54 0.96
CA ALA A 580 -21.82 16.29 1.95
C ALA A 580 -21.03 15.38 2.91
N PHE A 581 -21.61 14.24 3.28
CA PHE A 581 -20.91 13.25 4.10
C PHE A 581 -19.77 12.57 3.33
N MET A 582 -20.00 12.19 2.08
CA MET A 582 -18.96 11.62 1.21
C MET A 582 -17.79 12.60 1.02
N ASP A 583 -18.08 13.89 0.82
CA ASP A 583 -17.05 14.95 0.78
C ASP A 583 -16.29 15.08 2.10
N GLN A 584 -17.00 14.99 3.23
CA GLN A 584 -16.37 15.05 4.55
C GLN A 584 -15.38 13.90 4.76
N ILE A 585 -15.76 12.65 4.46
CA ILE A 585 -14.87 11.50 4.65
C ILE A 585 -13.68 11.52 3.67
N ARG A 586 -13.87 12.02 2.44
CA ARG A 586 -12.76 12.26 1.49
C ARG A 586 -11.79 13.31 2.02
N THR A 587 -12.30 14.39 2.60
CA THR A 587 -11.50 15.45 3.22
C THR A 587 -10.72 14.92 4.43
N MET A 588 -11.34 14.08 5.27
CA MET A 588 -10.67 13.45 6.42
C MET A 588 -9.57 12.45 6.00
N ALA A 589 -9.77 11.76 4.86
CA ALA A 589 -8.82 10.80 4.33
C ALA A 589 -7.53 11.45 3.82
N ASP A 590 -7.56 12.72 3.37
CA ASP A 590 -6.38 13.47 2.96
C ASP A 590 -5.90 14.44 4.04
N TRP A 591 -4.76 14.12 4.63
CA TRP A 591 -4.13 14.92 5.69
C TRP A 591 -3.74 16.34 5.30
N THR A 592 -3.65 16.62 3.99
CA THR A 592 -3.25 17.94 3.47
C THR A 592 -4.41 18.93 3.34
N GLN A 593 -5.64 18.51 3.64
CA GLN A 593 -6.86 19.31 3.48
C GLN A 593 -7.14 20.31 4.62
N GLY A 594 -6.22 20.44 5.58
CA GLY A 594 -6.34 21.41 6.67
C GLY A 594 -7.10 20.94 7.91
N LEU A 595 -7.55 19.68 7.94
CA LEU A 595 -8.19 19.09 9.12
C LEU A 595 -7.22 18.42 10.08
N ASP A 596 -6.01 18.05 9.63
CA ASP A 596 -5.04 17.30 10.41
C ASP A 596 -4.11 18.23 11.23
N PRO A 597 -4.18 18.21 12.58
CA PRO A 597 -3.30 19.01 13.43
C PRO A 597 -1.81 18.68 13.25
N TYR A 598 -1.47 17.47 12.83
CA TYR A 598 -0.10 17.10 12.52
C TYR A 598 0.37 17.87 11.30
N MET A 599 -0.38 17.82 10.20
CA MET A 599 -0.03 18.54 8.97
C MET A 599 0.04 20.06 9.18
N GLU A 600 -0.93 20.63 9.89
CA GLU A 600 -1.00 22.09 10.05
C GLU A 600 -0.02 22.61 11.13
N LYS A 601 0.09 21.91 12.27
CA LYS A 601 0.77 22.42 13.47
C LYS A 601 1.92 21.53 13.97
N GLY A 602 2.19 20.40 13.33
CA GLY A 602 3.21 19.44 13.79
C GLY A 602 2.80 18.63 15.01
N ILE A 603 1.52 18.63 15.38
CA ILE A 603 1.01 17.95 16.58
C ILE A 603 0.53 16.54 16.23
N LEU A 604 1.33 15.53 16.58
CA LEU A 604 0.98 14.13 16.41
C LEU A 604 -0.08 13.68 17.43
N ASN A 605 -1.14 13.03 16.95
CA ASN A 605 -2.04 12.24 17.78
C ASN A 605 -1.59 10.77 17.78
N ILE A 606 -0.82 10.38 18.79
CA ILE A 606 -0.24 9.04 18.90
C ILE A 606 -1.08 8.23 19.89
N PRO A 607 -1.82 7.20 19.44
CA PRO A 607 -2.59 6.35 20.34
C PRO A 607 -1.65 5.46 21.16
N GLU A 608 -2.12 4.95 22.29
CA GLU A 608 -1.44 3.84 22.97
C GLU A 608 -1.37 2.63 22.02
N ARG A 609 -0.22 1.93 22.02
CA ARG A 609 -0.04 0.74 21.19
C ARG A 609 -0.99 -0.37 21.67
N PRO A 610 -1.90 -0.88 20.83
CA PRO A 610 -2.85 -1.90 21.25
C PRO A 610 -2.16 -3.19 21.70
N ALA A 611 -2.71 -3.85 22.73
CA ALA A 611 -2.19 -5.13 23.23
C ALA A 611 -2.21 -6.27 22.18
N MET A 612 -3.03 -6.13 21.12
CA MET A 612 -3.03 -7.03 19.96
C MET A 612 -1.72 -6.99 19.16
N ILE A 613 -0.89 -5.96 19.34
CA ILE A 613 0.43 -5.84 18.72
C ILE A 613 1.46 -6.37 19.72
N HIS A 614 1.80 -7.64 19.56
CA HIS A 614 2.80 -8.32 20.38
C HIS A 614 4.21 -7.85 19.99
N THR A 615 5.06 -7.60 20.99
CA THR A 615 6.40 -7.03 20.78
C THR A 615 7.46 -7.68 21.66
N ASN A 616 7.20 -8.90 22.15
CA ASN A 616 8.21 -9.63 22.90
C ASN A 616 9.40 -9.91 21.98
N THR A 617 10.60 -9.64 22.48
CA THR A 617 11.86 -10.08 21.87
C THR A 617 12.03 -11.60 21.99
N ALA A 618 12.91 -12.19 21.20
CA ALA A 618 13.23 -13.61 21.28
C ALA A 618 13.69 -14.05 22.70
N ALA A 619 14.44 -13.17 23.40
CA ALA A 619 14.86 -13.43 24.77
C ALA A 619 13.70 -13.43 25.77
N GLN A 620 12.73 -12.53 25.60
CA GLN A 620 11.52 -12.49 26.42
C GLN A 620 10.65 -13.73 26.18
N ASP A 621 10.42 -14.12 24.93
CA ASP A 621 9.65 -15.32 24.61
C ASP A 621 10.30 -16.60 25.15
N TYR A 622 11.63 -16.71 25.07
CA TYR A 622 12.36 -17.84 25.66
C TYR A 622 12.20 -17.87 27.18
N LYS A 623 12.30 -16.71 27.84
CA LYS A 623 12.07 -16.60 29.29
C LYS A 623 10.64 -17.00 29.67
N ASP A 624 9.65 -16.57 28.92
CA ASP A 624 8.24 -16.86 29.19
C ASP A 624 7.91 -18.34 28.98
N THR A 625 8.58 -18.99 28.02
CA THR A 625 8.40 -20.42 27.71
C THR A 625 9.17 -21.34 28.66
N TYR A 626 10.39 -20.96 29.06
CA TYR A 626 11.29 -21.79 29.87
C TYR A 626 11.86 -21.03 31.08
N PRO A 627 11.00 -20.60 32.03
CA PRO A 627 11.40 -19.69 33.11
C PRO A 627 12.51 -20.27 34.00
N GLU A 628 12.43 -21.57 34.33
CA GLU A 628 13.43 -22.23 35.18
C GLU A 628 14.80 -22.38 34.49
N GLN A 629 14.82 -22.65 33.18
CA GLN A 629 16.05 -22.79 32.40
C GLN A 629 16.70 -21.43 32.16
N PHE A 630 15.89 -20.40 31.90
CA PHE A 630 16.37 -19.04 31.75
C PHE A 630 17.02 -18.51 33.03
N GLU A 631 16.42 -18.75 34.21
CA GLU A 631 17.02 -18.34 35.48
C GLU A 631 18.32 -19.10 35.79
N ARG A 632 18.42 -20.39 35.42
CA ARG A 632 19.71 -21.14 35.49
C ARG A 632 20.76 -20.54 34.56
N TYR A 633 20.43 -20.30 33.29
CA TYR A 633 21.34 -19.67 32.32
C TYR A 633 21.78 -18.28 32.77
N ARG A 634 20.87 -17.48 33.35
CA ARG A 634 21.18 -16.15 33.90
C ARG A 634 22.09 -16.24 35.11
N HIS A 635 21.85 -17.20 36.01
CA HIS A 635 22.66 -17.44 37.19
C HIS A 635 24.08 -17.90 36.81
N GLU A 636 24.20 -18.80 35.83
CA GLU A 636 25.48 -19.27 35.29
C GLU A 636 26.26 -18.13 34.60
N ASN A 637 25.62 -17.31 33.75
CA ASN A 637 26.31 -16.19 33.10
C ASN A 637 26.73 -15.07 34.07
N ARG A 638 25.95 -14.83 35.15
CA ARG A 638 26.35 -13.92 36.24
C ARG A 638 27.60 -14.40 37.00
N LEU A 639 27.79 -15.72 37.14
CA LEU A 639 29.00 -16.30 37.74
C LEU A 639 30.23 -16.08 36.86
N PHE A 640 30.07 -16.01 35.53
CA PHE A 640 31.14 -15.75 34.56
C PHE A 640 31.30 -14.26 34.15
N GLY A 641 30.52 -13.34 34.73
CA GLY A 641 30.67 -11.89 34.51
C GLY A 641 30.01 -11.34 33.23
N TRP A 642 29.07 -12.08 32.64
CA TRP A 642 28.31 -11.66 31.46
C TRP A 642 26.84 -11.48 31.80
N GLU A 643 26.25 -10.30 31.51
CA GLU A 643 24.80 -10.14 31.51
C GLU A 643 24.23 -10.44 30.12
N ALA A 644 23.08 -11.12 30.10
CA ALA A 644 22.29 -11.31 28.88
C ALA A 644 21.86 -9.92 28.36
N GLY A 645 22.56 -9.43 27.32
CA GLY A 645 22.44 -8.05 26.83
C GLY A 645 23.74 -7.35 26.45
N GLY A 646 24.91 -8.01 26.53
CA GLY A 646 26.08 -7.62 25.74
C GLY A 646 26.95 -6.48 26.29
N ARG A 647 27.24 -6.45 27.59
CA ARG A 647 28.48 -5.80 28.08
C ARG A 647 29.23 -6.69 29.07
N PRO A 648 30.58 -6.70 29.03
CA PRO A 648 31.37 -7.26 30.12
C PRO A 648 31.24 -6.37 31.36
N VAL A 649 30.98 -6.98 32.51
CA VAL A 649 31.02 -6.26 33.79
C VAL A 649 32.49 -6.07 34.15
N ASN A 650 32.97 -4.82 34.14
CA ASN A 650 34.27 -4.48 34.72
C ASN A 650 34.28 -4.89 36.19
N LYS A 651 35.07 -5.91 36.53
CA LYS A 651 35.46 -6.19 37.91
C LYS A 651 36.89 -5.71 38.11
N GLY A 652 37.04 -4.63 38.88
CA GLY A 652 38.31 -4.17 39.44
C GLY A 652 39.11 -3.30 38.51
#